data_AF-A0A229T1F7-F1
#
_entry.id   AF-A0A229T1F7-F1
#
_cell.length_a   1.000
_cell.length_b   1.000
_cell.length_c   1.000
_cell.angle_alpha   90.00
_cell.angle_beta   90.00
_cell.angle_gamma   90.00
#
_symmetry.space_group_name_H-M   'P 1'
#
loop_
_entity.id
_entity.type
_entity.pdbx_description
1 polymer ?
#
loop_
_entity_poly.entity_id
_entity_poly.type
_entity_poly.pdbx_seq_one_letter_code
_entity_poly.pdbx_strand_id
1 'polypeptide(L)'
;MYELARVRLHSVGPAGARYQNVLLDFSGVGPLVKAPAQDALFTAGIHSADGSLPRRPSPASVLFLENGGGKSVLIKLIFSVMLPGRRQVVGTTSTRVLEKFVMAKDVAHVVLEWQHTETGQRVITGKVSEWRGHVVSNDPANLVDSWYCFRPTAALGLESLPFTEDARLLTMSGFAEQLERAHKAEPELELFTTRRHHEWTERLDTLGLDTELFRYQRAMNAGEGEAADAFAFTSDEAFVEFLLRAVIPEDDPKDLAEVVQTYAHNLGQRGELMSERDFVAGALDLLTPLTEEESLAAASRKLAAVAREEARALAGSVIARHELEAERLDGLKSYVDETRDAEKLAEGDHRRRNAVVTELRRVVAEMRLADATAEKARIDEELAKAREAAAAWRETGTVLAHVNAARKATGIRKLVGDREQSAKPALEAKNAAATALARGLLALAREAEEQAQAAEARAEIARTAAAAAQNQRDEATATAAGHRAELGQLTRRIEEVRAQVQQAVRDGLLTDGTQVAAAAQEARTRGENAITELAARESELEGVAEDHAQAQAALHAAQQRAATAQSRAAHAAEELAKAHRRADSLAAHPRLLELLGGDNVQLETDTPALLTRLREARAAAEREQTALRMEESADERALAALGSGGLLPAPPEVQSALDVLEAAGITAWSGWRYLSTMDAAGRERVLRDLPHLLGGVLINDPAQLDRARQVLADAKLLPSVVLPVGTTQAVRASGAAPGVDFLVPPNPAMYDEEAADTERQ
;
A
#
# COMPACT_ATOMS: atom_id res chain seq x y z
N MET A 1 -56.45 49.91 -11.87
CA MET A 1 -56.72 50.51 -13.21
C MET A 1 -56.35 51.98 -13.17
N TYR A 2 -55.80 52.52 -14.26
CA TYR A 2 -55.40 53.93 -14.37
C TYR A 2 -56.40 54.73 -15.21
N GLU A 3 -56.66 55.98 -14.81
CA GLU A 3 -57.50 56.93 -15.53
C GLU A 3 -56.66 58.13 -16.00
N LEU A 4 -56.97 58.66 -17.20
CA LEU A 4 -56.27 59.81 -17.75
C LEU A 4 -56.60 61.07 -16.94
N ALA A 5 -55.62 61.61 -16.24
CA ALA A 5 -55.78 62.76 -15.35
C ALA A 5 -55.51 64.07 -16.08
N ARG A 6 -54.38 64.17 -16.79
CA ARG A 6 -53.95 65.41 -17.45
C ARG A 6 -53.23 65.11 -18.76
N VAL A 7 -53.33 66.04 -19.71
CA VAL A 7 -52.69 65.94 -21.03
C VAL A 7 -51.91 67.22 -21.31
N ARG A 8 -50.62 67.09 -21.60
CA ARG A 8 -49.79 68.21 -22.02
C ARG A 8 -49.31 68.01 -23.46
N LEU A 9 -49.57 69.01 -24.30
CA LEU A 9 -49.19 69.05 -25.71
C LEU A 9 -48.23 70.21 -25.94
N HIS A 10 -47.11 69.96 -26.60
CA HIS A 10 -46.12 70.99 -26.87
C HIS A 10 -45.58 70.88 -28.30
N SER A 11 -45.56 72.01 -29.02
CA SER A 11 -45.08 72.13 -30.40
C SER A 11 -45.60 71.02 -31.35
N VAL A 12 -46.91 70.73 -31.31
CA VAL A 12 -47.51 69.61 -32.05
C VAL A 12 -48.88 69.97 -32.65
N GLY A 13 -49.20 69.43 -33.82
CA GLY A 13 -50.45 69.64 -34.54
C GLY A 13 -50.26 70.26 -35.93
N PRO A 14 -51.28 70.17 -36.80
CA PRO A 14 -51.23 70.78 -38.13
C PRO A 14 -51.25 72.30 -38.04
N ALA A 15 -50.81 72.99 -39.10
CA ALA A 15 -50.65 74.45 -39.10
C ALA A 15 -51.91 75.24 -38.68
N GLY A 16 -53.11 74.75 -39.01
CA GLY A 16 -54.39 75.40 -38.67
C GLY A 16 -54.98 75.06 -37.29
N ALA A 17 -54.42 74.07 -36.56
CA ALA A 17 -54.93 73.62 -35.27
C ALA A 17 -53.78 73.15 -34.38
N ARG A 18 -52.85 74.07 -34.10
CA ARG A 18 -51.57 73.78 -33.46
C ARG A 18 -51.61 73.98 -31.95
N TYR A 19 -51.07 73.02 -31.22
CA TYR A 19 -50.89 73.07 -29.78
C TYR A 19 -49.45 73.47 -29.45
N GLN A 20 -49.22 74.75 -29.16
CA GLN A 20 -47.88 75.28 -28.87
C GLN A 20 -47.39 74.86 -27.47
N ASN A 21 -48.21 75.07 -26.44
CA ASN A 21 -47.99 74.58 -25.07
C ASN A 21 -49.35 74.58 -24.37
N VAL A 22 -50.07 73.47 -24.45
CA VAL A 22 -51.43 73.33 -23.94
C VAL A 22 -51.47 72.25 -22.87
N LEU A 23 -52.02 72.59 -21.70
CA LEU A 23 -52.31 71.67 -20.61
C LEU A 23 -53.83 71.53 -20.49
N LEU A 24 -54.33 70.30 -20.66
CA LEU A 24 -55.71 69.92 -20.37
C LEU A 24 -55.71 69.19 -19.02
N ASP A 25 -56.50 69.70 -18.09
CA ASP A 25 -56.60 69.16 -16.74
C ASP A 25 -58.00 68.57 -16.51
N PHE A 26 -58.06 67.26 -16.29
CA PHE A 26 -59.27 66.52 -15.93
C PHE A 26 -59.24 66.01 -14.49
N SER A 27 -58.19 66.35 -13.73
CA SER A 27 -57.97 65.87 -12.37
C SER A 27 -58.89 66.56 -11.35
N GLY A 28 -59.03 65.98 -10.16
CA GLY A 28 -59.69 66.65 -9.03
C GLY A 28 -61.23 66.67 -9.04
N VAL A 29 -61.90 66.15 -10.07
CA VAL A 29 -63.37 66.28 -10.22
C VAL A 29 -64.15 65.06 -9.72
N GLY A 30 -63.62 63.85 -9.89
CA GLY A 30 -64.32 62.60 -9.62
C GLY A 30 -64.49 62.26 -8.12
N PRO A 31 -64.98 61.04 -7.82
CA PRO A 31 -65.05 60.52 -6.46
C PRO A 31 -63.67 60.47 -5.78
N LEU A 32 -63.64 60.49 -4.45
CA LEU A 32 -62.41 60.32 -3.67
C LEU A 32 -61.76 58.95 -3.95
N VAL A 33 -60.43 58.95 -3.99
CA VAL A 33 -59.63 57.72 -4.08
C VAL A 33 -59.80 56.91 -2.79
N LYS A 34 -60.06 55.60 -2.92
CA LYS A 34 -60.47 54.75 -1.79
C LYS A 34 -59.34 54.45 -0.80
N ALA A 35 -58.11 54.27 -1.28
CA ALA A 35 -56.96 53.86 -0.47
C ALA A 35 -55.67 54.59 -0.94
N PRO A 36 -55.56 55.91 -0.71
CA PRO A 36 -54.45 56.70 -1.23
C PRO A 36 -53.10 56.20 -0.69
N ALA A 37 -52.13 55.98 -1.59
CA ALA A 37 -50.76 55.67 -1.24
C ALA A 37 -50.08 56.87 -0.54
N GLN A 38 -49.09 56.62 0.32
CA GLN A 38 -48.40 57.68 1.09
C GLN A 38 -47.86 58.81 0.18
N ASP A 39 -47.20 58.48 -0.92
CA ASP A 39 -46.66 59.49 -1.85
C ASP A 39 -47.73 60.34 -2.53
N ALA A 40 -48.94 59.78 -2.76
CA ALA A 40 -50.07 60.52 -3.30
C ALA A 40 -50.59 61.56 -2.29
N LEU A 41 -50.44 61.33 -0.98
CA LEU A 41 -50.78 62.28 0.09
C LEU A 41 -49.73 63.40 0.19
N PHE A 42 -48.45 63.09 0.02
CA PHE A 42 -47.36 64.09 0.10
C PHE A 42 -47.23 64.95 -1.15
N THR A 43 -47.46 64.40 -2.34
CA THR A 43 -47.35 65.15 -3.61
C THR A 43 -48.59 65.99 -3.92
N ALA A 44 -49.72 65.76 -3.25
CA ALA A 44 -50.84 66.71 -3.22
C ALA A 44 -50.51 68.00 -2.45
N GLY A 45 -49.39 67.98 -1.69
CA GLY A 45 -48.74 69.14 -1.10
C GLY A 45 -49.56 69.81 0.00
N ILE A 46 -48.97 69.92 1.19
CA ILE A 46 -49.34 70.85 2.28
C ILE A 46 -49.26 72.34 1.82
N HIS A 47 -49.03 72.62 0.53
CA HIS A 47 -48.82 73.95 -0.05
C HIS A 47 -49.73 74.30 -1.23
N SER A 48 -50.79 73.53 -1.50
CA SER A 48 -51.94 74.01 -2.29
C SER A 48 -53.06 74.42 -1.33
N ALA A 49 -53.69 75.58 -1.55
CA ALA A 49 -54.61 76.21 -0.60
C ALA A 49 -55.95 75.45 -0.38
N ASP A 50 -56.19 74.35 -1.10
CA ASP A 50 -57.38 73.50 -1.00
C ASP A 50 -57.00 72.06 -0.61
N GLY A 51 -56.64 71.86 0.66
CA GLY A 51 -56.21 70.57 1.25
C GLY A 51 -57.30 69.50 1.30
N SER A 52 -57.62 68.89 0.16
CA SER A 52 -58.55 67.75 0.06
C SER A 52 -57.84 66.48 -0.41
N LEU A 53 -58.30 65.32 0.09
CA LEU A 53 -57.81 64.00 -0.31
C LEU A 53 -57.89 63.84 -1.85
N PRO A 54 -56.94 63.12 -2.48
CA PRO A 54 -56.89 63.02 -3.93
C PRO A 54 -58.20 62.44 -4.48
N ARG A 55 -58.78 63.16 -5.44
CA ARG A 55 -59.97 62.75 -6.19
C ARG A 55 -59.55 62.10 -7.50
N ARG A 56 -60.36 61.15 -7.98
CA ARG A 56 -60.19 60.57 -9.31
C ARG A 56 -60.37 61.65 -10.40
N PRO A 57 -59.79 61.44 -11.59
CA PRO A 57 -60.12 62.25 -12.75
C PRO A 57 -61.61 62.24 -13.08
N SER A 58 -62.06 63.19 -13.89
CA SER A 58 -63.43 63.21 -14.39
C SER A 58 -63.74 61.90 -15.13
N PRO A 59 -64.81 61.16 -14.76
CA PRO A 59 -65.16 59.90 -15.43
C PRO A 59 -65.64 60.11 -16.88
N ALA A 60 -66.08 61.34 -17.22
CA ALA A 60 -66.42 61.73 -18.59
C ALA A 60 -66.10 63.21 -18.81
N SER A 61 -65.43 63.52 -19.92
CA SER A 61 -65.05 64.88 -20.30
C SER A 61 -65.50 65.17 -21.73
N VAL A 62 -66.27 66.25 -21.92
CA VAL A 62 -66.71 66.70 -23.25
C VAL A 62 -65.90 67.94 -23.62
N LEU A 63 -65.15 67.85 -24.72
CA LEU A 63 -64.37 68.96 -25.26
C LEU A 63 -65.16 69.67 -26.36
N PHE A 64 -65.50 70.94 -26.10
CA PHE A 64 -66.13 71.83 -27.06
C PHE A 64 -65.07 72.60 -27.84
N LEU A 65 -64.98 72.32 -29.15
CA LEU A 65 -64.10 73.00 -30.10
C LEU A 65 -64.91 73.27 -31.37
N GLU A 66 -64.66 74.41 -32.01
CA GLU A 66 -65.24 74.71 -33.32
C GLU A 66 -64.79 73.70 -34.38
N ASN A 67 -65.56 73.54 -35.47
CA ASN A 67 -65.19 72.66 -36.57
C ASN A 67 -63.84 73.07 -37.15
N GLY A 68 -62.87 72.14 -37.15
CA GLY A 68 -61.48 72.42 -37.53
C GLY A 68 -60.55 72.82 -36.37
N GLY A 69 -61.07 73.04 -35.15
CA GLY A 69 -60.32 73.40 -33.95
C GLY A 69 -59.46 72.29 -33.34
N GLY A 70 -59.25 71.17 -34.05
CA GLY A 70 -58.30 70.12 -33.65
C GLY A 70 -58.85 69.02 -32.74
N LYS A 71 -60.17 68.90 -32.50
CA LYS A 71 -60.75 67.84 -31.65
C LYS A 71 -60.26 66.43 -32.03
N SER A 72 -60.37 66.07 -33.31
CA SER A 72 -59.90 64.76 -33.79
C SER A 72 -58.37 64.64 -33.81
N VAL A 73 -57.65 65.77 -33.92
CA VAL A 73 -56.18 65.80 -33.83
C VAL A 73 -55.75 65.45 -32.41
N LEU A 74 -56.36 66.08 -31.40
CA LEU A 74 -56.10 65.80 -29.98
C LEU A 74 -56.29 64.31 -29.64
N ILE A 75 -57.41 63.71 -30.06
CA ILE A 75 -57.66 62.28 -29.82
C ILE A 75 -56.58 61.42 -30.48
N LYS A 76 -56.21 61.72 -31.74
CA LYS A 76 -55.13 60.99 -32.44
C LYS A 76 -53.78 61.13 -31.74
N LEU A 77 -53.48 62.31 -31.17
CA LEU A 77 -52.24 62.54 -30.43
C LEU A 77 -52.22 61.71 -29.14
N ILE A 78 -53.29 61.71 -28.35
CA ILE A 78 -53.38 60.90 -27.12
C ILE A 78 -53.19 59.41 -27.43
N PHE A 79 -53.90 58.88 -28.43
CA PHE A 79 -53.77 57.48 -28.82
C PHE A 79 -52.38 57.13 -29.36
N SER A 80 -51.67 58.08 -29.94
CA SER A 80 -50.31 57.82 -30.45
C SER A 80 -49.27 57.55 -29.35
N VAL A 81 -49.58 57.88 -28.09
CA VAL A 81 -48.76 57.49 -26.93
C VAL A 81 -49.09 56.05 -26.53
N MET A 82 -50.38 55.67 -26.50
CA MET A 82 -50.83 54.35 -26.02
C MET A 82 -50.68 53.23 -27.06
N LEU A 83 -50.80 53.54 -28.33
CA LEU A 83 -50.76 52.59 -29.44
C LEU A 83 -49.59 52.93 -30.38
N PRO A 84 -48.37 52.45 -30.08
CA PRO A 84 -47.21 52.73 -30.91
C PRO A 84 -47.35 52.05 -32.29
N GLY A 85 -47.27 52.84 -33.37
CA GLY A 85 -47.21 52.32 -34.73
C GLY A 85 -48.16 53.00 -35.73
N ARG A 86 -47.69 53.10 -36.96
CA ARG A 86 -48.33 53.89 -38.04
C ARG A 86 -49.68 53.33 -38.52
N ARG A 87 -49.91 52.04 -38.32
CA ARG A 87 -51.19 51.36 -38.67
C ARG A 87 -52.26 51.50 -37.59
N GLN A 88 -51.91 52.09 -36.45
CA GLN A 88 -52.74 52.08 -35.25
C GLN A 88 -53.41 53.45 -34.97
N VAL A 89 -53.46 54.35 -35.95
CA VAL A 89 -54.03 55.69 -35.82
C VAL A 89 -55.58 55.64 -35.83
N VAL A 90 -56.22 56.33 -34.89
CA VAL A 90 -57.69 56.38 -34.75
C VAL A 90 -58.35 57.15 -35.89
N GLY A 91 -59.52 56.71 -36.36
CA GLY A 91 -60.40 57.46 -37.25
C GLY A 91 -59.87 57.70 -38.67
N THR A 92 -58.95 56.86 -39.17
CA THR A 92 -58.48 56.89 -40.58
C THR A 92 -57.71 55.61 -40.92
N THR A 93 -57.86 55.12 -42.15
CA THR A 93 -57.02 54.06 -42.74
C THR A 93 -55.66 54.58 -43.25
N SER A 94 -55.43 55.90 -43.22
CA SER A 94 -54.19 56.51 -43.68
C SER A 94 -53.09 56.43 -42.62
N THR A 95 -51.99 55.77 -42.97
CA THR A 95 -50.83 55.55 -42.10
C THR A 95 -49.89 56.74 -41.95
N ARG A 96 -50.15 57.87 -42.65
CA ARG A 96 -49.26 59.05 -42.73
C ARG A 96 -49.83 60.31 -42.08
N VAL A 97 -50.81 60.18 -41.19
CA VAL A 97 -51.51 61.35 -40.63
C VAL A 97 -50.72 62.03 -39.52
N LEU A 98 -50.02 61.27 -38.68
CA LEU A 98 -49.23 61.82 -37.57
C LEU A 98 -48.02 62.64 -38.05
N GLU A 99 -47.45 62.30 -39.21
CA GLU A 99 -46.34 63.04 -39.84
C GLU A 99 -46.71 64.49 -40.17
N LYS A 100 -47.98 64.74 -40.50
CA LYS A 100 -48.50 66.08 -40.82
C LYS A 100 -48.65 66.97 -39.58
N PHE A 101 -48.50 66.41 -38.38
CA PHE A 101 -48.64 67.13 -37.12
C PHE A 101 -47.29 67.60 -36.55
N VAL A 102 -46.17 67.32 -37.22
CA VAL A 102 -44.82 67.75 -36.80
C VAL A 102 -44.19 68.55 -37.93
N MET A 103 -43.85 69.82 -37.71
CA MET A 103 -43.19 70.69 -38.69
C MET A 103 -41.67 70.51 -38.65
N ALA A 104 -40.97 71.02 -39.67
CA ALA A 104 -39.52 70.89 -39.83
C ALA A 104 -38.73 71.21 -38.54
N LYS A 105 -38.99 72.36 -37.90
CA LYS A 105 -38.25 72.82 -36.72
C LYS A 105 -38.88 72.40 -35.39
N ASP A 106 -39.83 71.46 -35.41
CA ASP A 106 -40.54 71.05 -34.21
C ASP A 106 -39.80 69.95 -33.47
N VAL A 107 -39.95 70.00 -32.15
CA VAL A 107 -39.76 68.86 -31.26
C VAL A 107 -41.10 68.71 -30.54
N ALA A 108 -41.91 67.78 -31.06
CA ALA A 108 -43.31 67.64 -30.69
C ALA A 108 -43.43 66.72 -29.48
N HIS A 109 -44.07 67.18 -28.40
CA HIS A 109 -44.33 66.37 -27.22
C HIS A 109 -45.83 66.16 -27.02
N VAL A 110 -46.19 64.90 -26.78
CA VAL A 110 -47.52 64.49 -26.30
C VAL A 110 -47.31 63.74 -25.00
N VAL A 111 -47.83 64.28 -23.90
CA VAL A 111 -47.59 63.74 -22.57
C VAL A 111 -48.91 63.54 -21.85
N LEU A 112 -49.08 62.35 -21.29
CA LEU A 112 -50.27 61.90 -20.59
C LEU A 112 -49.90 61.57 -19.15
N GLU A 113 -50.57 62.19 -18.19
CA GLU A 113 -50.51 61.81 -16.80
C GLU A 113 -51.72 60.96 -16.44
N TRP A 114 -51.45 59.80 -15.85
CA TRP A 114 -52.43 58.82 -15.43
C TRP A 114 -52.49 58.76 -13.91
N GLN A 115 -53.68 58.56 -13.35
CA GLN A 115 -53.88 58.36 -11.91
C GLN A 115 -54.54 57.02 -11.64
N HIS A 116 -53.98 56.25 -10.72
CA HIS A 116 -54.55 54.97 -10.30
C HIS A 116 -55.85 55.20 -9.52
N THR A 117 -56.92 54.50 -9.89
CA THR A 117 -58.27 54.73 -9.35
C THR A 117 -58.42 54.41 -7.86
N GLU A 118 -57.63 53.46 -7.36
CA GLU A 118 -57.71 53.00 -5.97
C GLU A 118 -56.63 53.61 -5.07
N THR A 119 -55.43 53.83 -5.61
CA THR A 119 -54.25 54.24 -4.83
C THR A 119 -53.86 55.69 -5.05
N GLY A 120 -54.37 56.34 -6.09
CA GLY A 120 -54.03 57.73 -6.41
C GLY A 120 -52.60 57.93 -6.91
N GLN A 121 -51.81 56.85 -7.05
CA GLN A 121 -50.47 56.93 -7.62
C GLN A 121 -50.54 57.45 -9.05
N ARG A 122 -49.58 58.31 -9.41
CA ARG A 122 -49.50 58.91 -10.74
C ARG A 122 -48.38 58.29 -11.55
N VAL A 123 -48.61 58.19 -12.85
CA VAL A 123 -47.61 57.77 -13.83
C VAL A 123 -47.70 58.71 -15.03
N ILE A 124 -46.56 59.21 -15.48
CA ILE A 124 -46.46 60.01 -16.68
C ILE A 124 -45.98 59.10 -17.80
N THR A 125 -46.67 59.16 -18.94
CA THR A 125 -46.26 58.54 -20.20
C THR A 125 -46.16 59.63 -21.26
N GLY A 126 -45.17 59.57 -22.12
CA GLY A 126 -44.99 60.59 -23.14
C GLY A 126 -44.38 60.05 -24.40
N LYS A 127 -44.62 60.79 -25.48
CA LYS A 127 -44.01 60.59 -26.78
C LYS A 127 -43.40 61.91 -27.24
N VAL A 128 -42.14 61.85 -27.65
CA VAL A 128 -41.45 62.93 -28.35
C VAL A 128 -41.21 62.54 -29.80
N SER A 129 -41.49 63.45 -30.72
CA SER A 129 -41.35 63.25 -32.17
C SER A 129 -40.53 64.38 -32.79
N GLU A 130 -39.51 64.03 -33.59
CA GLU A 130 -38.61 64.99 -34.24
C GLU A 130 -38.21 64.52 -35.64
N TRP A 131 -38.20 65.43 -36.62
CA TRP A 131 -37.65 65.16 -37.95
C TRP A 131 -36.12 65.18 -37.92
N ARG A 132 -35.49 64.13 -38.46
CA ARG A 132 -34.01 64.10 -38.58
C ARG A 132 -33.49 65.34 -39.30
N GLY A 133 -32.58 66.06 -38.65
CA GLY A 133 -31.98 67.28 -39.19
C GLY A 133 -32.93 68.47 -39.29
N HIS A 134 -34.10 68.42 -38.65
CA HIS A 134 -35.13 69.47 -38.69
C HIS A 134 -35.66 69.81 -40.09
N VAL A 135 -35.77 68.81 -40.97
CA VAL A 135 -36.32 68.96 -42.33
C VAL A 135 -37.43 67.95 -42.56
N VAL A 136 -38.60 68.42 -43.01
CA VAL A 136 -39.72 67.53 -43.35
C VAL A 136 -39.31 66.65 -44.54
N SER A 137 -39.55 65.34 -44.42
CA SER A 137 -39.17 64.34 -45.41
C SER A 137 -40.40 63.58 -45.94
N ASN A 138 -40.40 63.26 -47.23
CA ASN A 138 -41.39 62.37 -47.83
C ASN A 138 -41.22 60.91 -47.45
N ASP A 139 -40.05 60.52 -46.93
CA ASP A 139 -39.81 59.24 -46.28
C ASP A 139 -40.24 59.33 -44.81
N PRO A 140 -41.30 58.60 -44.42
CA PRO A 140 -41.77 58.48 -43.05
C PRO A 140 -40.70 58.05 -42.04
N ALA A 141 -39.71 57.25 -42.45
CA ALA A 141 -38.67 56.74 -41.54
C ALA A 141 -37.78 57.85 -40.94
N ASN A 142 -37.82 59.06 -41.50
CA ASN A 142 -37.07 60.22 -41.02
C ASN A 142 -37.76 61.00 -39.90
N LEU A 143 -39.03 60.71 -39.61
CA LEU A 143 -39.67 61.16 -38.36
C LEU A 143 -39.35 60.13 -37.27
N VAL A 144 -38.60 60.55 -36.26
CA VAL A 144 -38.18 59.69 -35.16
C VAL A 144 -39.09 59.93 -33.98
N ASP A 145 -39.64 58.83 -33.45
CA ASP A 145 -40.42 58.80 -32.23
C ASP A 145 -39.59 58.17 -31.11
N SER A 146 -39.73 58.71 -29.90
CA SER A 146 -39.24 58.08 -28.67
C SER A 146 -40.33 58.17 -27.60
N TRP A 147 -40.58 57.06 -26.92
CA TRP A 147 -41.52 56.98 -25.81
C TRP A 147 -40.77 56.95 -24.50
N TYR A 148 -41.42 57.46 -23.47
CA TYR A 148 -40.89 57.45 -22.12
C TYR A 148 -42.01 57.37 -21.09
N CYS A 149 -41.70 56.80 -19.92
CA CYS A 149 -42.55 56.89 -18.75
C CYS A 149 -41.72 57.09 -17.48
N PHE A 150 -42.32 57.74 -16.49
CA PHE A 150 -41.74 57.90 -15.16
C PHE A 150 -42.84 58.18 -14.13
N ARG A 151 -42.55 57.99 -12.85
CA ARG A 151 -43.41 58.40 -11.74
C ARG A 151 -43.08 59.84 -11.35
N PRO A 152 -44.04 60.78 -11.33
CA PRO A 152 -43.74 62.16 -11.00
C PRO A 152 -43.35 62.34 -9.54
N THR A 153 -42.36 63.19 -9.29
CA THR A 153 -41.89 63.60 -7.96
C THR A 153 -42.16 65.08 -7.71
N ALA A 154 -41.72 65.60 -6.56
CA ALA A 154 -41.81 67.04 -6.25
C ALA A 154 -40.94 67.90 -7.20
N ALA A 155 -39.81 67.37 -7.67
CA ALA A 155 -38.90 68.09 -8.57
C ALA A 155 -39.33 68.00 -10.04
N LEU A 156 -39.76 66.81 -10.48
CA LEU A 156 -40.12 66.55 -11.87
C LEU A 156 -41.53 65.96 -12.00
N GLY A 157 -42.43 66.74 -12.60
CA GLY A 157 -43.80 66.36 -12.91
C GLY A 157 -44.26 66.91 -14.26
N LEU A 158 -45.54 66.75 -14.59
CA LEU A 158 -46.07 67.11 -15.91
C LEU A 158 -45.82 68.58 -16.28
N GLU A 159 -45.88 69.49 -15.30
CA GLU A 159 -45.71 70.94 -15.50
C GLU A 159 -44.24 71.39 -15.53
N SER A 160 -43.35 70.69 -14.82
CA SER A 160 -41.92 71.01 -14.78
C SER A 160 -41.08 70.29 -15.84
N LEU A 161 -41.71 69.59 -16.79
CA LEU A 161 -41.02 68.96 -17.90
C LEU A 161 -40.18 69.97 -18.71
N PRO A 162 -38.89 69.66 -18.97
CA PRO A 162 -37.99 70.64 -19.56
C PRO A 162 -38.08 70.62 -21.09
N PHE A 163 -39.12 71.22 -21.66
CA PHE A 163 -39.25 71.28 -23.13
C PHE A 163 -38.31 72.29 -23.79
N THR A 164 -37.82 73.26 -23.02
CA THR A 164 -36.96 74.36 -23.49
C THR A 164 -35.82 74.65 -22.54
N GLU A 165 -34.68 75.05 -23.08
CA GLU A 165 -33.52 75.58 -22.34
C GLU A 165 -33.18 76.96 -22.95
N ASP A 166 -33.02 77.99 -22.11
CA ASP A 166 -32.82 79.39 -22.55
C ASP A 166 -33.82 79.88 -23.62
N ALA A 167 -35.11 79.54 -23.42
CA ALA A 167 -36.23 79.82 -24.34
C ALA A 167 -36.10 79.20 -25.75
N ARG A 168 -35.23 78.21 -25.94
CA ARG A 168 -35.11 77.41 -27.17
C ARG A 168 -35.61 76.00 -26.94
N LEU A 169 -36.29 75.42 -27.93
CA LEU A 169 -36.74 74.02 -27.90
C LEU A 169 -35.52 73.10 -27.75
N LEU A 170 -35.58 72.17 -26.80
CA LEU A 170 -34.61 71.09 -26.74
C LEU A 170 -34.83 70.12 -27.90
N THR A 171 -33.75 69.58 -28.45
CA THR A 171 -33.83 68.43 -29.37
C THR A 171 -34.34 67.21 -28.61
N MET A 172 -34.86 66.19 -29.32
CA MET A 172 -35.28 64.93 -28.70
C MET A 172 -34.17 64.30 -27.86
N SER A 173 -32.91 64.37 -28.34
CA SER A 173 -31.75 63.88 -27.59
C SER A 173 -31.45 64.74 -26.36
N GLY A 174 -31.51 66.07 -26.48
CA GLY A 174 -31.30 66.98 -25.35
C GLY A 174 -32.35 66.81 -24.27
N PHE A 175 -33.62 66.63 -24.65
CA PHE A 175 -34.70 66.32 -23.72
C PHE A 175 -34.48 64.98 -23.00
N ALA A 176 -34.13 63.93 -23.74
CA ALA A 176 -33.83 62.62 -23.15
C ALA A 176 -32.64 62.69 -22.17
N GLU A 177 -31.59 63.45 -22.50
CA GLU A 177 -30.46 63.69 -21.59
C GLU A 177 -30.88 64.42 -20.32
N GLN A 178 -31.76 65.42 -20.41
CA GLN A 178 -32.25 66.13 -19.23
C GLN A 178 -33.12 65.23 -18.34
N LEU A 179 -33.96 64.37 -18.92
CA LEU A 179 -34.71 63.36 -18.14
C LEU A 179 -33.77 62.35 -17.47
N GLU A 180 -32.76 61.86 -18.18
CA GLU A 180 -31.76 60.94 -17.65
C GLU A 180 -30.97 61.58 -16.50
N ARG A 181 -30.59 62.86 -16.61
CA ARG A 181 -29.97 63.61 -15.52
C ARG A 181 -30.90 63.73 -14.32
N ALA A 182 -32.18 63.99 -14.52
CA ALA A 182 -33.18 64.02 -13.45
C ALA A 182 -33.32 62.64 -12.78
N HIS A 183 -33.37 61.55 -13.55
CA HIS A 183 -33.42 60.18 -13.01
C HIS A 183 -32.16 59.82 -12.21
N LYS A 184 -30.98 60.27 -12.64
CA LYS A 184 -29.75 60.09 -11.85
C LYS A 184 -29.78 60.84 -10.52
N ALA A 185 -30.40 62.02 -10.48
CA ALA A 185 -30.58 62.78 -9.25
C ALA A 185 -31.67 62.16 -8.35
N GLU A 186 -32.75 61.65 -8.95
CA GLU A 186 -33.89 61.02 -8.28
C GLU A 186 -34.24 59.66 -8.91
N PRO A 187 -33.61 58.56 -8.45
CA PRO A 187 -33.86 57.22 -8.99
C PRO A 187 -35.33 56.76 -8.84
N GLU A 188 -36.07 57.30 -7.87
CA GLU A 188 -37.49 57.04 -7.62
C GLU A 188 -38.41 57.44 -8.79
N LEU A 189 -37.90 58.24 -9.75
CA LEU A 189 -38.62 58.54 -10.99
C LEU A 189 -38.93 57.27 -11.81
N GLU A 190 -38.18 56.16 -11.62
CA GLU A 190 -38.36 54.92 -12.41
C GLU A 190 -38.41 55.18 -13.92
N LEU A 191 -37.51 56.05 -14.40
CA LEU A 191 -37.51 56.49 -15.79
C LEU A 191 -37.25 55.30 -16.73
N PHE A 192 -38.12 55.15 -17.72
CA PHE A 192 -37.94 54.22 -18.83
C PHE A 192 -38.08 54.99 -20.13
N THR A 193 -37.17 54.75 -21.08
CA THR A 193 -37.22 55.33 -22.42
C THR A 193 -36.96 54.25 -23.47
N THR A 194 -37.69 54.29 -24.59
CA THR A 194 -37.44 53.40 -25.73
C THR A 194 -37.85 54.04 -27.05
N ARG A 195 -37.30 53.52 -28.14
CA ARG A 195 -37.70 53.82 -29.52
C ARG A 195 -38.38 52.63 -30.20
N ARG A 196 -38.47 51.49 -29.53
CA ARG A 196 -39.02 50.24 -30.08
C ARG A 196 -40.47 50.07 -29.63
N HIS A 197 -41.36 49.80 -30.57
CA HIS A 197 -42.79 49.70 -30.28
C HIS A 197 -43.13 48.54 -29.33
N HIS A 198 -42.51 47.36 -29.50
CA HIS A 198 -42.81 46.18 -28.68
C HIS A 198 -42.40 46.39 -27.21
N GLU A 199 -41.20 46.91 -26.97
CA GLU A 199 -40.71 47.26 -25.62
C GLU A 199 -41.61 48.29 -24.94
N TRP A 200 -42.17 49.24 -25.71
CA TRP A 200 -43.11 50.21 -25.18
C TRP A 200 -44.47 49.58 -24.82
N THR A 201 -45.00 48.70 -25.67
CA THR A 201 -46.25 47.97 -25.38
C THR A 201 -46.13 47.10 -24.14
N GLU A 202 -45.06 46.29 -24.03
CA GLU A 202 -44.80 45.47 -22.84
C GLU A 202 -44.64 46.32 -21.57
N ARG A 203 -44.00 47.50 -21.68
CA ARG A 203 -43.87 48.43 -20.55
C ARG A 203 -45.21 49.00 -20.12
N LEU A 204 -46.08 49.39 -21.04
CA LEU A 204 -47.44 49.87 -20.72
C LEU A 204 -48.26 48.79 -20.00
N ASP A 205 -48.19 47.54 -20.46
CA ASP A 205 -48.88 46.42 -19.81
C ASP A 205 -48.34 46.17 -18.39
N THR A 206 -47.01 46.26 -18.20
CA THR A 206 -46.36 46.17 -16.87
C THR A 206 -46.81 47.28 -15.92
N LEU A 207 -47.07 48.49 -16.45
CA LEU A 207 -47.58 49.61 -15.66
C LEU A 207 -49.08 49.47 -15.33
N GLY A 208 -49.77 48.46 -15.85
CA GLY A 208 -51.21 48.28 -15.70
C GLY A 208 -52.03 49.24 -16.57
N LEU A 209 -51.44 49.75 -17.65
CA LEU A 209 -52.10 50.52 -18.69
C LEU A 209 -52.43 49.59 -19.86
N ASP A 210 -53.61 48.97 -19.80
CA ASP A 210 -54.08 47.97 -20.76
C ASP A 210 -54.17 48.54 -22.19
N THR A 211 -53.26 48.11 -23.06
CA THR A 211 -53.22 48.57 -24.45
C THR A 211 -54.31 47.94 -25.33
N GLU A 212 -54.87 46.78 -24.97
CA GLU A 212 -55.96 46.11 -25.71
C GLU A 212 -57.25 46.91 -25.60
N LEU A 213 -57.54 47.49 -24.42
CA LEU A 213 -58.69 48.38 -24.24
C LEU A 213 -58.65 49.58 -25.20
N PHE A 214 -57.47 50.16 -25.43
CA PHE A 214 -57.30 51.23 -26.44
C PHE A 214 -57.43 50.71 -27.88
N ARG A 215 -57.05 49.45 -28.18
CA ARG A 215 -57.28 48.84 -29.49
C ARG A 215 -58.77 48.63 -29.77
N TYR A 216 -59.54 48.16 -28.79
CA TYR A 216 -61.00 48.04 -28.90
C TYR A 216 -61.65 49.41 -29.09
N GLN A 217 -61.26 50.41 -28.28
CA GLN A 217 -61.76 51.77 -28.44
C GLN A 217 -61.40 52.37 -29.80
N ARG A 218 -60.23 52.05 -30.38
CA ARG A 218 -59.89 52.45 -31.75
C ARG A 218 -60.83 51.80 -32.77
N ALA A 219 -61.10 50.50 -32.64
CA ALA A 219 -62.04 49.79 -33.52
C ALA A 219 -63.45 50.40 -33.44
N MET A 220 -63.88 50.80 -32.25
CA MET A 220 -65.17 51.48 -32.04
C MET A 220 -65.20 52.95 -32.52
N ASN A 221 -64.06 53.66 -32.52
CA ASN A 221 -63.92 55.07 -32.93
C ASN A 221 -63.40 55.25 -34.38
N ALA A 222 -63.56 54.24 -35.24
CA ALA A 222 -63.06 54.29 -36.63
C ALA A 222 -63.80 55.30 -37.53
N GLY A 223 -64.97 55.79 -37.11
CA GLY A 223 -65.69 56.93 -37.70
C GLY A 223 -66.78 57.46 -36.75
N GLU A 224 -67.09 58.77 -36.78
CA GLU A 224 -68.12 59.41 -35.93
C GLU A 224 -69.58 58.93 -36.19
N GLY A 225 -69.79 57.90 -37.02
CA GLY A 225 -71.09 57.33 -37.35
C GLY A 225 -71.14 55.83 -37.66
N GLU A 226 -70.10 55.04 -37.39
CA GLU A 226 -69.98 53.64 -37.85
C GLU A 226 -69.78 52.64 -36.70
N ALA A 227 -70.44 52.84 -35.56
CA ALA A 227 -70.46 51.81 -34.50
C ALA A 227 -71.18 50.52 -34.93
N ALA A 228 -72.01 50.57 -35.97
CA ALA A 228 -72.79 49.45 -36.49
C ALA A 228 -71.96 48.46 -37.35
N ASP A 229 -70.94 48.93 -38.06
CA ASP A 229 -70.15 48.08 -38.97
C ASP A 229 -69.20 47.12 -38.23
N ALA A 230 -68.85 47.44 -36.98
CA ALA A 230 -68.11 46.52 -36.11
C ALA A 230 -68.93 45.27 -35.70
N PHE A 231 -70.26 45.30 -35.88
CA PHE A 231 -71.18 44.18 -35.65
C PHE A 231 -71.80 43.64 -36.94
N ALA A 232 -71.36 44.12 -38.11
CA ALA A 232 -71.78 43.60 -39.40
C ALA A 232 -71.00 42.33 -39.75
N PHE A 233 -71.36 41.21 -39.11
CA PHE A 233 -70.80 39.91 -39.45
C PHE A 233 -71.48 39.36 -40.70
N THR A 234 -70.69 38.82 -41.63
CA THR A 234 -71.20 38.22 -42.87
C THR A 234 -71.91 36.88 -42.67
N SER A 235 -71.79 36.27 -41.48
CA SER A 235 -72.49 35.05 -41.08
C SER A 235 -72.59 34.93 -39.57
N ASP A 236 -73.56 34.15 -39.09
CA ASP A 236 -73.72 33.82 -37.67
C ASP A 236 -72.48 33.10 -37.11
N GLU A 237 -71.76 32.34 -37.94
CA GLU A 237 -70.51 31.66 -37.58
C GLU A 237 -69.37 32.64 -37.27
N ALA A 238 -69.22 33.70 -38.07
CA ALA A 238 -68.22 34.73 -37.84
C ALA A 238 -68.49 35.52 -36.54
N PHE A 239 -69.77 35.69 -36.20
CA PHE A 239 -70.17 36.27 -34.92
C PHE A 239 -69.83 35.34 -33.75
N VAL A 240 -70.15 34.05 -33.85
CA VAL A 240 -69.85 33.05 -32.81
C VAL A 240 -68.34 32.90 -32.62
N GLU A 241 -67.56 32.86 -33.69
CA GLU A 241 -66.09 32.78 -33.62
C GLU A 241 -65.50 34.03 -32.96
N PHE A 242 -65.98 35.22 -33.31
CA PHE A 242 -65.59 36.47 -32.64
C PHE A 242 -65.89 36.43 -31.14
N LEU A 243 -67.07 35.94 -30.74
CA LEU A 243 -67.51 35.88 -29.35
C LEU A 243 -66.74 34.83 -28.55
N LEU A 244 -66.49 33.65 -29.14
CA LEU A 244 -65.68 32.60 -28.53
C LEU A 244 -64.24 33.07 -28.35
N ARG A 245 -63.66 33.79 -29.32
CA ARG A 245 -62.30 34.32 -29.21
C ARG A 245 -62.17 35.45 -28.18
N ALA A 246 -63.24 36.20 -27.97
CA ALA A 246 -63.29 37.27 -26.96
C ALA A 246 -63.53 36.75 -25.53
N VAL A 247 -64.19 35.59 -25.38
CA VAL A 247 -64.60 35.05 -24.06
C VAL A 247 -63.75 33.86 -23.61
N ILE A 248 -63.22 33.06 -24.52
CA ILE A 248 -62.36 31.91 -24.21
C ILE A 248 -60.90 32.36 -24.33
N PRO A 249 -60.12 32.33 -23.23
CA PRO A 249 -58.68 32.54 -23.29
C PRO A 249 -58.04 31.56 -24.29
N GLU A 250 -57.22 32.06 -25.21
CA GLU A 250 -56.56 31.21 -26.22
C GLU A 250 -55.52 30.23 -25.63
N ASP A 251 -55.19 30.37 -24.35
CA ASP A 251 -54.10 29.62 -23.70
C ASP A 251 -54.51 28.18 -23.37
N ASP A 252 -55.68 27.96 -22.76
CA ASP A 252 -56.12 26.62 -22.32
C ASP A 252 -56.27 25.59 -23.47
N PRO A 253 -56.82 25.93 -24.66
CA PRO A 253 -56.91 24.98 -25.77
C PRO A 253 -55.57 24.71 -26.44
N LYS A 254 -54.63 25.66 -26.41
CA LYS A 254 -53.27 25.48 -26.95
C LYS A 254 -52.48 24.53 -26.08
N ASP A 255 -52.55 24.67 -24.76
CA ASP A 255 -51.87 23.77 -23.83
C ASP A 255 -52.35 22.32 -23.99
N LEU A 256 -53.66 22.11 -24.15
CA LEU A 256 -54.20 20.78 -24.42
C LEU A 256 -53.73 20.21 -25.76
N ALA A 257 -53.67 21.03 -26.80
CA ALA A 257 -53.18 20.61 -28.12
C ALA A 257 -51.69 20.23 -28.07
N GLU A 258 -50.86 20.99 -27.36
CA GLU A 258 -49.44 20.68 -27.18
C GLU A 258 -49.22 19.37 -26.42
N VAL A 259 -50.01 19.12 -25.37
CA VAL A 259 -49.95 17.87 -24.61
C VAL A 259 -50.32 16.68 -25.50
N VAL A 260 -51.42 16.76 -26.26
CA VAL A 260 -51.84 15.68 -27.17
C VAL A 260 -50.82 15.48 -28.29
N GLN A 261 -50.26 16.55 -28.84
CA GLN A 261 -49.23 16.47 -29.88
C GLN A 261 -47.94 15.83 -29.35
N THR A 262 -47.55 16.12 -28.11
CA THR A 262 -46.41 15.48 -27.44
C THR A 262 -46.64 13.99 -27.24
N TYR A 263 -47.83 13.59 -26.78
CA TYR A 263 -48.17 12.17 -26.66
C TYR A 263 -48.21 11.47 -28.01
N ALA A 264 -48.77 12.09 -29.04
CA ALA A 264 -48.79 11.53 -30.40
C ALA A 264 -47.37 11.37 -30.98
N HIS A 265 -46.49 12.34 -30.75
CA HIS A 265 -45.08 12.28 -31.15
C HIS A 265 -44.33 11.15 -30.44
N ASN A 266 -44.45 11.06 -29.11
CA ASN A 266 -43.82 10.01 -28.31
C ASN A 266 -44.35 8.62 -28.67
N LEU A 267 -45.65 8.48 -28.94
CA LEU A 267 -46.25 7.22 -29.37
C LEU A 267 -45.77 6.82 -30.78
N GLY A 268 -45.59 7.79 -31.68
CA GLY A 268 -45.02 7.59 -33.00
C GLY A 268 -43.56 7.10 -32.95
N GLN A 269 -42.76 7.60 -32.01
CA GLN A 269 -41.36 7.21 -31.81
C GLN A 269 -41.17 5.91 -31.03
N ARG A 270 -42.23 5.38 -30.40
CA ARG A 270 -42.12 4.18 -29.55
C ARG A 270 -41.53 2.98 -30.28
N GLY A 271 -41.85 2.78 -31.56
CA GLY A 271 -41.31 1.67 -32.36
C GLY A 271 -39.80 1.78 -32.57
N GLU A 272 -39.33 2.99 -32.90
CA GLU A 272 -37.89 3.29 -33.08
C GLU A 272 -37.14 3.17 -31.76
N LEU A 273 -37.66 3.75 -30.68
CA LEU A 273 -37.05 3.68 -29.35
C LEU A 273 -37.00 2.25 -28.78
N MET A 274 -38.01 1.42 -29.06
CA MET A 274 -37.97 0.01 -28.68
C MET A 274 -36.90 -0.76 -29.47
N SER A 275 -36.77 -0.46 -30.76
CA SER A 275 -35.73 -1.06 -31.60
C SER A 275 -34.32 -0.60 -31.21
N GLU A 276 -34.17 0.67 -30.85
CA GLU A 276 -32.92 1.23 -30.31
C GLU A 276 -32.58 0.60 -28.95
N ARG A 277 -33.56 0.47 -28.04
CA ARG A 277 -33.37 -0.23 -26.77
C ARG A 277 -32.93 -1.67 -26.99
N ASP A 278 -33.59 -2.40 -27.89
CA ASP A 278 -33.28 -3.81 -28.16
C ASP A 278 -31.90 -3.95 -28.83
N PHE A 279 -31.52 -3.01 -29.71
CA PHE A 279 -30.18 -2.93 -30.28
C PHE A 279 -29.12 -2.64 -29.22
N VAL A 280 -29.33 -1.65 -28.36
CA VAL A 280 -28.39 -1.29 -27.28
C VAL A 280 -28.27 -2.43 -26.28
N ALA A 281 -29.37 -3.06 -25.89
CA ALA A 281 -29.35 -4.23 -25.02
C ALA A 281 -28.56 -5.38 -25.65
N GLY A 282 -28.82 -5.72 -26.92
CA GLY A 282 -28.06 -6.75 -27.63
C GLY A 282 -26.58 -6.40 -27.83
N ALA A 283 -26.26 -5.12 -28.06
CA ALA A 283 -24.88 -4.66 -28.15
C ALA A 283 -24.17 -4.76 -26.80
N LEU A 284 -24.84 -4.42 -25.69
CA LEU A 284 -24.30 -4.57 -24.35
C LEU A 284 -24.10 -6.04 -23.98
N ASP A 285 -25.02 -6.93 -24.33
CA ASP A 285 -24.87 -8.37 -24.12
C ASP A 285 -23.64 -8.94 -24.84
N LEU A 286 -23.32 -8.43 -26.04
CA LEU A 286 -22.13 -8.85 -26.80
C LEU A 286 -20.83 -8.18 -26.32
N LEU A 287 -20.90 -6.93 -25.87
CA LEU A 287 -19.72 -6.17 -25.44
C LEU A 287 -19.30 -6.49 -24.01
N THR A 288 -20.24 -6.87 -23.14
CA THR A 288 -19.95 -7.16 -21.72
C THR A 288 -18.89 -8.27 -21.57
N PRO A 289 -19.02 -9.45 -22.24
CA PRO A 289 -17.97 -10.47 -22.19
C PRO A 289 -16.62 -9.98 -22.74
N LEU A 290 -16.62 -9.12 -23.76
CA LEU A 290 -15.39 -8.56 -24.32
C LEU A 290 -14.68 -7.63 -23.32
N THR A 291 -15.45 -6.85 -22.57
CA THR A 291 -14.91 -5.97 -21.52
C THR A 291 -14.39 -6.76 -20.32
N GLU A 292 -15.05 -7.87 -19.98
CA GLU A 292 -14.58 -8.79 -18.94
C GLU A 292 -13.25 -9.45 -19.35
N GLU A 293 -13.15 -9.96 -20.58
CA GLU A 293 -11.90 -10.53 -21.11
C GLU A 293 -10.77 -9.48 -21.19
N GLU A 294 -11.07 -8.25 -21.62
CA GLU A 294 -10.07 -7.17 -21.60
C GLU A 294 -9.63 -6.81 -20.17
N SER A 295 -10.55 -6.86 -19.19
CA SER A 295 -10.20 -6.65 -17.79
C SER A 295 -9.25 -7.74 -17.26
N LEU A 296 -9.49 -9.00 -17.62
CA LEU A 296 -8.62 -10.14 -17.29
C LEU A 296 -7.26 -10.05 -18.00
N ALA A 297 -7.26 -9.62 -19.26
CA ALA A 297 -6.04 -9.39 -20.04
C ALA A 297 -5.22 -8.21 -19.48
N ALA A 298 -5.88 -7.13 -19.02
CA ALA A 298 -5.22 -6.01 -18.37
C ALA A 298 -4.61 -6.41 -17.02
N ALA A 299 -5.33 -7.19 -16.21
CA ALA A 299 -4.82 -7.75 -14.96
C ALA A 299 -3.61 -8.67 -15.20
N SER A 300 -3.68 -9.54 -16.22
CA SER A 300 -2.58 -10.42 -16.61
C SER A 300 -1.35 -9.64 -17.09
N ARG A 301 -1.54 -8.58 -17.88
CA ARG A 301 -0.44 -7.68 -18.29
C ARG A 301 0.21 -6.99 -17.10
N LYS A 302 -0.57 -6.56 -16.11
CA LYS A 302 -0.06 -5.94 -14.87
C LYS A 302 0.78 -6.93 -14.07
N LEU A 303 0.29 -8.16 -13.87
CA LEU A 303 1.05 -9.23 -13.20
C LEU A 303 2.35 -9.56 -13.95
N ALA A 304 2.31 -9.65 -15.28
CA ALA A 304 3.50 -9.89 -16.09
C ALA A 304 4.52 -8.74 -16.00
N ALA A 305 4.08 -7.49 -15.87
CA ALA A 305 4.97 -6.36 -15.66
C ALA A 305 5.68 -6.42 -14.30
N VAL A 306 4.94 -6.72 -13.23
CA VAL A 306 5.50 -6.90 -11.87
C VAL A 306 6.51 -8.04 -11.86
N ALA A 307 6.16 -9.21 -12.41
CA ALA A 307 7.07 -10.34 -12.49
C ALA A 307 8.36 -10.03 -13.28
N ARG A 308 8.29 -9.20 -14.33
CA ARG A 308 9.47 -8.73 -15.08
C ARG A 308 10.35 -7.79 -14.26
N GLU A 309 9.77 -6.90 -13.47
CA GLU A 309 10.55 -6.03 -12.58
C GLU A 309 11.22 -6.84 -11.47
N GLU A 310 10.51 -7.78 -10.84
CA GLU A 310 11.07 -8.68 -9.83
C GLU A 310 12.21 -9.53 -10.41
N ALA A 311 12.05 -10.09 -11.61
CA ALA A 311 13.10 -10.83 -12.28
C ALA A 311 14.34 -9.97 -12.58
N ARG A 312 14.16 -8.71 -12.97
CA ARG A 312 15.28 -7.76 -13.17
C ARG A 312 15.98 -7.41 -11.87
N ALA A 313 15.22 -7.18 -10.79
CA ALA A 313 15.77 -6.91 -9.47
C ALA A 313 16.57 -8.11 -8.94
N LEU A 314 16.06 -9.33 -9.13
CA LEU A 314 16.76 -10.56 -8.78
C LEU A 314 18.03 -10.75 -9.60
N ALA A 315 17.98 -10.53 -10.92
CA ALA A 315 19.17 -10.61 -11.78
C ALA A 315 20.24 -9.59 -11.32
N GLY A 316 19.83 -8.36 -11.01
CA GLY A 316 20.73 -7.33 -10.47
C GLY A 316 21.38 -7.73 -9.15
N SER A 317 20.61 -8.32 -8.21
CA SER A 317 21.16 -8.76 -6.92
C SER A 317 22.12 -9.95 -7.06
N VAL A 318 21.86 -10.87 -7.99
CA VAL A 318 22.75 -11.99 -8.29
C VAL A 318 24.07 -11.50 -8.90
N ILE A 319 24.02 -10.54 -9.84
CA ILE A 319 25.23 -9.95 -10.44
C ILE A 319 26.08 -9.24 -9.38
N ALA A 320 25.46 -8.38 -8.55
CA ALA A 320 26.17 -7.68 -7.49
C ALA A 320 26.79 -8.65 -6.46
N ARG A 321 26.08 -9.75 -6.14
CA ARG A 321 26.61 -10.79 -5.27
C ARG A 321 27.79 -11.54 -5.91
N HIS A 322 27.72 -11.82 -7.21
CA HIS A 322 28.80 -12.46 -7.95
C HIS A 322 30.06 -11.59 -7.95
N GLU A 323 29.93 -10.28 -8.21
CA GLU A 323 31.07 -9.35 -8.18
C GLU A 323 31.75 -9.33 -6.80
N LEU A 324 30.97 -9.25 -5.72
CA LEU A 324 31.49 -9.24 -4.35
C LEU A 324 32.18 -10.56 -3.97
N GLU A 325 31.62 -11.71 -4.35
CA GLU A 325 32.26 -13.01 -4.11
C GLU A 325 33.48 -13.25 -5.01
N ALA A 326 33.49 -12.71 -6.24
CA ALA A 326 34.64 -12.77 -7.12
C ALA A 326 35.82 -11.96 -6.57
N GLU A 327 35.57 -10.74 -6.07
CA GLU A 327 36.59 -9.92 -5.39
C GLU A 327 37.13 -10.63 -4.13
N ARG A 328 36.24 -11.25 -3.35
CA ARG A 328 36.64 -12.04 -2.18
C ARG A 328 37.49 -13.26 -2.55
N LEU A 329 37.13 -13.95 -3.63
CA LEU A 329 37.90 -15.08 -4.16
C LEU A 329 39.29 -14.63 -4.64
N ASP A 330 39.39 -13.48 -5.31
CA ASP A 330 40.66 -12.93 -5.77
C ASP A 330 41.58 -12.55 -4.60
N GLY A 331 41.01 -11.94 -3.55
CA GLY A 331 41.72 -11.68 -2.30
C GLY A 331 42.22 -12.97 -1.61
N LEU A 332 41.40 -14.03 -1.59
CA LEU A 332 41.81 -15.33 -1.06
C LEU A 332 42.90 -16.00 -1.90
N LYS A 333 42.83 -15.91 -3.23
CA LYS A 333 43.89 -16.41 -4.13
C LYS A 333 45.21 -15.71 -3.87
N SER A 334 45.19 -14.38 -3.78
CA SER A 334 46.37 -13.57 -3.46
C SER A 334 46.97 -13.97 -2.10
N TYR A 335 46.13 -14.20 -1.09
CA TYR A 335 46.58 -14.66 0.22
C TYR A 335 47.20 -16.07 0.20
N VAL A 336 46.64 -16.99 -0.61
CA VAL A 336 47.20 -18.33 -0.81
C VAL A 336 48.57 -18.24 -1.47
N ASP A 337 48.72 -17.40 -2.50
CA ASP A 337 50.00 -17.20 -3.19
C ASP A 337 51.06 -16.59 -2.26
N GLU A 338 50.71 -15.55 -1.49
CA GLU A 338 51.59 -14.98 -0.46
C GLU A 338 52.02 -16.02 0.58
N THR A 339 51.08 -16.84 1.04
CA THR A 339 51.36 -17.90 2.02
C THR A 339 52.27 -18.98 1.42
N ARG A 340 52.04 -19.36 0.17
CA ARG A 340 52.85 -20.35 -0.56
C ARG A 340 54.28 -19.86 -0.78
N ASP A 341 54.45 -18.58 -1.10
CA ASP A 341 55.77 -18.00 -1.26
C ASP A 341 56.50 -17.84 0.08
N ALA A 342 55.79 -17.49 1.15
CA ALA A 342 56.34 -17.52 2.51
C ALA A 342 56.78 -18.93 2.93
N GLU A 343 55.98 -19.96 2.61
CA GLU A 343 56.33 -21.37 2.85
C GLU A 343 57.60 -21.76 2.09
N LYS A 344 57.69 -21.48 0.78
CA LYS A 344 58.89 -21.76 -0.02
C LYS A 344 60.14 -21.08 0.56
N LEU A 345 60.00 -19.84 1.02
CA LEU A 345 61.11 -19.09 1.61
C LEU A 345 61.57 -19.74 2.92
N ALA A 346 60.62 -20.13 3.78
CA ALA A 346 60.88 -20.85 5.02
C ALA A 346 61.52 -22.24 4.77
N GLU A 347 61.07 -22.96 3.75
CA GLU A 347 61.64 -24.25 3.36
C GLU A 347 63.07 -24.08 2.81
N GLY A 348 63.31 -23.05 1.99
CA GLY A 348 64.64 -22.69 1.52
C GLY A 348 65.61 -22.37 2.66
N ASP A 349 65.16 -21.60 3.64
CA ASP A 349 65.91 -21.30 4.87
C ASP A 349 66.17 -22.56 5.70
N HIS A 350 65.19 -23.46 5.82
CA HIS A 350 65.35 -24.74 6.50
C HIS A 350 66.41 -25.61 5.81
N ARG A 351 66.34 -25.76 4.48
CA ARG A 351 67.34 -26.51 3.70
C ARG A 351 68.74 -25.92 3.87
N ARG A 352 68.88 -24.59 3.80
CA ARG A 352 70.15 -23.89 4.01
C ARG A 352 70.72 -24.14 5.41
N ARG A 353 69.89 -23.99 6.46
CA ARG A 353 70.32 -24.26 7.85
C ARG A 353 70.71 -25.72 8.05
N ASN A 354 69.97 -26.65 7.45
CA ASN A 354 70.26 -28.08 7.55
C ASN A 354 71.56 -28.45 6.81
N ALA A 355 71.84 -27.83 5.66
CA ALA A 355 73.13 -27.95 4.98
C ALA A 355 74.30 -27.45 5.85
N VAL A 356 74.14 -26.31 6.51
CA VAL A 356 75.13 -25.79 7.47
C VAL A 356 75.33 -26.75 8.64
N VAL A 357 74.26 -27.29 9.23
CA VAL A 357 74.36 -28.28 10.32
C VAL A 357 75.08 -29.55 9.84
N THR A 358 74.82 -29.99 8.62
CA THR A 358 75.43 -31.18 8.03
C THR A 358 76.93 -30.96 7.81
N GLU A 359 77.34 -29.78 7.34
CA GLU A 359 78.76 -29.45 7.22
C GLU A 359 79.46 -29.33 8.59
N LEU A 360 78.82 -28.69 9.56
CA LEU A 360 79.36 -28.67 10.93
C LEU A 360 79.53 -30.07 11.51
N ARG A 361 78.61 -31.01 11.22
CA ARG A 361 78.76 -32.42 11.61
C ARG A 361 79.92 -33.11 10.90
N ARG A 362 80.16 -32.85 9.61
CA ARG A 362 81.31 -33.38 8.87
C ARG A 362 82.62 -32.88 9.48
N VAL A 363 82.75 -31.58 9.73
CA VAL A 363 83.95 -30.98 10.34
C VAL A 363 84.21 -31.58 11.73
N VAL A 364 83.18 -31.72 12.58
CA VAL A 364 83.33 -32.36 13.90
C VAL A 364 83.75 -33.83 13.77
N ALA A 365 83.21 -34.56 12.80
CA ALA A 365 83.61 -35.95 12.55
C ALA A 365 85.08 -36.05 12.08
N GLU A 366 85.54 -35.13 11.23
CA GLU A 366 86.94 -35.05 10.80
C GLU A 366 87.88 -34.74 11.96
N MET A 367 87.53 -33.79 12.84
CA MET A 367 88.32 -33.49 14.03
C MET A 367 88.42 -34.71 14.96
N ARG A 368 87.30 -35.41 15.21
CA ARG A 368 87.30 -36.64 16.02
C ARG A 368 88.16 -37.75 15.40
N LEU A 369 88.12 -37.89 14.07
CA LEU A 369 88.96 -38.85 13.36
C LEU A 369 90.44 -38.48 13.49
N ALA A 370 90.79 -37.20 13.35
CA ALA A 370 92.15 -36.72 13.53
C ALA A 370 92.67 -37.01 14.95
N ASP A 371 91.86 -36.69 15.98
CA ASP A 371 92.18 -36.98 17.39
C ASP A 371 92.38 -38.48 17.61
N ALA A 372 91.47 -39.32 17.13
CA ALA A 372 91.57 -40.78 17.25
C ALA A 372 92.79 -41.36 16.52
N THR A 373 93.16 -40.78 15.37
CA THR A 373 94.33 -41.21 14.59
C THR A 373 95.64 -40.83 15.29
N ALA A 374 95.71 -39.62 15.86
CA ALA A 374 96.84 -39.17 16.66
C ALA A 374 97.02 -40.04 17.91
N GLU A 375 95.93 -40.35 18.60
CA GLU A 375 95.93 -41.24 19.77
C GLU A 375 96.39 -42.66 19.41
N LYS A 376 95.90 -43.21 18.29
CA LYS A 376 96.37 -44.50 17.79
C LYS A 376 97.87 -44.48 17.51
N ALA A 377 98.38 -43.44 16.84
CA ALA A 377 99.80 -43.32 16.54
C ALA A 377 100.66 -43.29 17.82
N ARG A 378 100.20 -42.58 18.85
CA ARG A 378 100.84 -42.56 20.17
C ARG A 378 100.89 -43.95 20.80
N ILE A 379 99.77 -44.66 20.82
CA ILE A 379 99.67 -46.02 21.38
C ILE A 379 100.57 -47.00 20.60
N ASP A 380 100.61 -46.91 19.27
CA ASP A 380 101.47 -47.75 18.43
C ASP A 380 102.96 -47.51 18.73
N GLU A 381 103.37 -46.25 18.98
CA GLU A 381 104.73 -45.91 19.39
C GLU A 381 105.07 -46.45 20.79
N GLU A 382 104.16 -46.32 21.75
CA GLU A 382 104.31 -46.91 23.10
C GLU A 382 104.42 -48.44 23.03
N LEU A 383 103.60 -49.09 22.21
CA LEU A 383 103.64 -50.53 21.97
C LEU A 383 104.96 -50.96 21.33
N ALA A 384 105.49 -50.21 20.36
CA ALA A 384 106.78 -50.47 19.74
C ALA A 384 107.91 -50.41 20.77
N LYS A 385 107.95 -49.35 21.60
CA LYS A 385 108.92 -49.21 22.70
C LYS A 385 108.82 -50.36 23.71
N ALA A 386 107.60 -50.77 24.07
CA ALA A 386 107.37 -51.90 24.96
C ALA A 386 107.84 -53.24 24.36
N ARG A 387 107.63 -53.46 23.06
CA ARG A 387 108.11 -54.66 22.33
C ARG A 387 109.63 -54.71 22.25
N GLU A 388 110.27 -53.57 21.99
CA GLU A 388 111.73 -53.46 21.97
C GLU A 388 112.33 -53.77 23.35
N ALA A 389 111.76 -53.21 24.41
CA ALA A 389 112.15 -53.54 25.78
C ALA A 389 111.96 -55.04 26.08
N ALA A 390 110.83 -55.63 25.69
CA ALA A 390 110.58 -57.07 25.89
C ALA A 390 111.56 -57.96 25.10
N ALA A 391 111.95 -57.55 23.88
CA ALA A 391 112.97 -58.25 23.10
C ALA A 391 114.35 -58.16 23.78
N ALA A 392 114.72 -56.99 24.30
CA ALA A 392 115.96 -56.81 25.05
C ALA A 392 116.02 -57.72 26.31
N TRP A 393 114.90 -57.86 27.03
CA TRP A 393 114.81 -58.78 28.18
C TRP A 393 114.89 -60.27 27.80
N ARG A 394 114.51 -60.67 26.59
CA ARG A 394 114.66 -62.07 26.14
C ARG A 394 116.11 -62.43 25.82
N GLU A 395 116.89 -61.48 25.31
CA GLU A 395 118.29 -61.72 24.92
C GLU A 395 119.30 -61.71 26.08
N THR A 396 118.87 -61.36 27.30
CA THR A 396 119.70 -61.45 28.50
C THR A 396 120.22 -62.87 28.78
N GLY A 397 119.51 -63.91 28.34
CA GLY A 397 119.94 -65.32 28.48
C GLY A 397 121.12 -65.70 27.59
N THR A 398 121.17 -65.14 26.38
CA THR A 398 122.23 -65.37 25.38
C THR A 398 123.55 -64.76 25.84
N VAL A 399 123.50 -63.59 26.48
CA VAL A 399 124.65 -62.91 27.08
C VAL A 399 125.20 -63.70 28.28
N LEU A 400 124.33 -64.29 29.11
CA LEU A 400 124.75 -65.09 30.27
C LEU A 400 125.45 -66.40 29.85
N ALA A 401 125.02 -67.03 28.76
CA ALA A 401 125.62 -68.25 28.22
C ALA A 401 127.04 -68.01 27.68
N HIS A 402 127.28 -66.87 27.03
CA HIS A 402 128.58 -66.50 26.48
C HIS A 402 129.63 -66.25 27.59
N VAL A 403 129.23 -65.58 28.68
CA VAL A 403 130.13 -65.33 29.84
C VAL A 403 130.54 -66.62 30.55
N ASN A 404 129.66 -67.63 30.60
CA ASN A 404 129.96 -68.94 31.18
C ASN A 404 130.86 -69.82 30.30
N ALA A 405 130.75 -69.72 28.97
CA ALA A 405 131.61 -70.42 28.03
C ALA A 405 133.06 -69.89 28.03
N ALA A 406 133.23 -68.57 28.16
CA ALA A 406 134.54 -67.94 28.26
C ALA A 406 135.32 -68.37 29.53
N ARG A 407 134.64 -68.57 30.66
CA ARG A 407 135.27 -69.04 31.91
C ARG A 407 135.78 -70.48 31.85
N LYS A 408 135.12 -71.38 31.11
CA LYS A 408 135.53 -72.80 30.94
C LYS A 408 136.77 -72.98 30.05
N ALA A 409 137.01 -72.08 29.09
CA ALA A 409 138.16 -72.15 28.19
C ALA A 409 139.50 -71.79 28.87
N THR A 410 139.47 -70.98 29.93
CA THR A 410 140.65 -70.59 30.72
C THR A 410 141.17 -71.69 31.67
N GLY A 411 140.34 -72.67 32.04
CA GLY A 411 140.70 -73.75 32.97
C GLY A 411 141.49 -74.92 32.36
N ILE A 412 141.35 -75.16 31.05
CA ILE A 412 141.93 -76.33 30.37
C ILE A 412 143.35 -76.05 29.82
N ARG A 413 143.77 -74.78 29.70
CA ARG A 413 145.10 -74.39 29.21
C ARG A 413 146.21 -74.39 30.27
N LYS A 414 145.95 -74.85 31.50
CA LYS A 414 146.93 -74.79 32.61
C LYS A 414 147.38 -76.15 33.16
N LEU A 415 147.06 -77.28 32.51
CA LEU A 415 147.31 -78.63 33.06
C LEU A 415 148.10 -79.62 32.18
N VAL A 416 148.70 -79.22 31.06
CA VAL A 416 149.64 -80.09 30.32
C VAL A 416 150.77 -79.28 29.71
N GLY A 417 151.85 -79.16 30.46
CA GLY A 417 153.11 -78.58 30.01
C GLY A 417 154.22 -79.10 30.91
N ASP A 418 154.73 -80.30 30.62
CA ASP A 418 156.12 -80.69 30.83
C ASP A 418 156.48 -81.97 30.04
N ARG A 419 157.26 -81.72 28.98
CA ARG A 419 158.18 -82.50 28.11
C ARG A 419 158.18 -84.03 28.19
N GLU A 420 157.91 -84.74 27.09
CA GLU A 420 158.84 -85.06 25.98
C GLU A 420 160.18 -85.71 26.40
N GLN A 421 160.39 -86.99 26.07
CA GLN A 421 161.48 -87.49 25.20
C GLN A 421 161.74 -88.99 25.35
N SER A 422 161.34 -89.80 24.34
CA SER A 422 162.08 -91.01 23.88
C SER A 422 161.32 -91.79 22.79
N ALA A 423 161.38 -91.32 21.53
CA ALA A 423 161.30 -92.15 20.29
C ALA A 423 161.38 -91.26 19.02
N LYS A 424 162.52 -90.58 18.82
CA LYS A 424 162.76 -89.69 17.67
C LYS A 424 163.19 -90.40 16.37
N PRO A 425 163.80 -91.61 16.41
CA PRO A 425 164.22 -92.36 15.24
C PRO A 425 163.28 -92.59 14.05
N ALA A 426 162.12 -93.16 14.36
CA ALA A 426 161.41 -94.04 13.42
C ALA A 426 160.10 -93.46 12.87
N LEU A 427 159.69 -92.28 13.32
CA LEU A 427 158.43 -91.62 12.95
C LEU A 427 158.59 -90.52 11.89
N GLU A 428 159.81 -90.01 11.69
CA GLU A 428 160.06 -88.88 10.78
C GLU A 428 160.02 -89.29 9.29
N ALA A 429 160.37 -90.53 8.94
CA ALA A 429 160.31 -91.02 7.56
C ALA A 429 158.87 -91.36 7.08
N LYS A 430 157.97 -91.77 7.99
CA LYS A 430 156.57 -92.11 7.65
C LYS A 430 155.68 -90.87 7.53
N ASN A 431 155.89 -89.87 8.39
CA ASN A 431 155.05 -88.67 8.41
C ASN A 431 155.36 -87.69 7.27
N ALA A 432 156.59 -87.67 6.75
CA ALA A 432 156.94 -86.83 5.60
C ALA A 432 156.18 -87.22 4.32
N ALA A 433 156.03 -88.53 4.05
CA ALA A 433 155.32 -89.03 2.88
C ALA A 433 153.78 -88.84 2.98
N ALA A 434 153.20 -89.00 4.18
CA ALA A 434 151.76 -88.81 4.40
C ALA A 434 151.34 -87.33 4.32
N THR A 435 152.19 -86.41 4.76
CA THR A 435 151.90 -84.96 4.75
C THR A 435 151.98 -84.36 3.34
N ALA A 436 152.84 -84.90 2.47
CA ALA A 436 152.96 -84.47 1.08
C ALA A 436 151.72 -84.85 0.25
N LEU A 437 151.18 -86.06 0.43
CA LEU A 437 149.98 -86.53 -0.26
C LEU A 437 148.70 -85.81 0.22
N ALA A 438 148.57 -85.55 1.53
CA ALA A 438 147.42 -84.84 2.08
C ALA A 438 147.35 -83.37 1.63
N ARG A 439 148.50 -82.69 1.49
CA ARG A 439 148.54 -81.31 0.96
C ARG A 439 148.21 -81.22 -0.52
N GLY A 440 148.63 -82.20 -1.33
CA GLY A 440 148.29 -82.26 -2.75
C GLY A 440 146.79 -82.45 -3.00
N LEU A 441 146.14 -83.34 -2.26
CA LEU A 441 144.70 -83.60 -2.39
C LEU A 441 143.83 -82.44 -1.84
N LEU A 442 144.26 -81.75 -0.78
CA LEU A 442 143.56 -80.57 -0.26
C LEU A 442 143.72 -79.32 -1.16
N ALA A 443 144.84 -79.18 -1.86
CA ALA A 443 145.04 -78.11 -2.84
C ALA A 443 144.16 -78.31 -4.09
N LEU A 444 144.09 -79.55 -4.61
CA LEU A 444 143.20 -79.93 -5.72
C LEU A 444 141.72 -79.76 -5.36
N ALA A 445 141.32 -80.07 -4.11
CA ALA A 445 139.96 -79.85 -3.65
C ALA A 445 139.59 -78.36 -3.58
N ARG A 446 140.50 -77.51 -3.07
CA ARG A 446 140.28 -76.05 -3.05
C ARG A 446 140.21 -75.44 -4.43
N GLU A 447 141.09 -75.87 -5.34
CA GLU A 447 141.11 -75.33 -6.71
C GLU A 447 139.85 -75.76 -7.50
N ALA A 448 139.36 -76.98 -7.29
CA ALA A 448 138.09 -77.43 -7.85
C ALA A 448 136.87 -76.71 -7.25
N GLU A 449 136.91 -76.39 -5.96
CA GLU A 449 135.81 -75.70 -5.27
C GLU A 449 135.76 -74.20 -5.59
N GLU A 450 136.90 -73.54 -5.76
CA GLU A 450 136.98 -72.16 -6.27
C GLU A 450 136.52 -72.08 -7.74
N GLN A 451 136.85 -73.07 -8.57
CA GLN A 451 136.36 -73.14 -9.96
C GLN A 451 134.85 -73.42 -10.03
N ALA A 452 134.32 -74.27 -9.14
CA ALA A 452 132.89 -74.54 -9.05
C ALA A 452 132.10 -73.31 -8.58
N GLN A 453 132.57 -72.62 -7.53
CA GLN A 453 131.93 -71.40 -7.02
C GLN A 453 131.98 -70.25 -8.05
N ALA A 454 133.10 -70.11 -8.78
CA ALA A 454 133.20 -69.12 -9.86
C ALA A 454 132.26 -69.43 -11.04
N ALA A 455 132.07 -70.72 -11.36
CA ALA A 455 131.13 -71.15 -12.40
C ALA A 455 129.66 -70.99 -11.96
N GLU A 456 129.32 -71.32 -10.72
CA GLU A 456 128.00 -71.11 -10.13
C GLU A 456 127.63 -69.63 -10.03
N ALA A 457 128.57 -68.77 -9.59
CA ALA A 457 128.34 -67.32 -9.55
C ALA A 457 128.08 -66.74 -10.95
N ARG A 458 128.81 -67.21 -11.98
CA ARG A 458 128.57 -66.80 -13.38
C ARG A 458 127.25 -67.34 -13.93
N ALA A 459 126.91 -68.58 -13.61
CA ALA A 459 125.64 -69.19 -14.00
C ALA A 459 124.46 -68.46 -13.37
N GLU A 460 124.58 -68.02 -12.11
CA GLU A 460 123.50 -67.34 -11.40
C GLU A 460 123.34 -65.89 -11.83
N ILE A 461 124.44 -65.18 -12.15
CA ILE A 461 124.38 -63.88 -12.81
C ILE A 461 123.73 -63.99 -14.21
N ALA A 462 124.09 -65.02 -14.98
CA ALA A 462 123.49 -65.24 -16.30
C ALA A 462 122.00 -65.64 -16.21
N ARG A 463 121.60 -66.45 -15.23
CA ARG A 463 120.21 -66.83 -14.99
C ARG A 463 119.36 -65.68 -14.49
N THR A 464 119.87 -64.88 -13.55
CA THR A 464 119.16 -63.69 -13.06
C THR A 464 119.02 -62.63 -14.17
N ALA A 465 120.05 -62.43 -15.00
CA ALA A 465 119.96 -61.55 -16.16
C ALA A 465 118.97 -62.07 -17.23
N ALA A 466 118.95 -63.38 -17.50
CA ALA A 466 118.01 -64.00 -18.42
C ALA A 466 116.57 -63.96 -17.90
N ALA A 467 116.35 -64.19 -16.61
CA ALA A 467 115.04 -64.09 -15.96
C ALA A 467 114.53 -62.64 -15.92
N ALA A 468 115.41 -61.67 -15.66
CA ALA A 468 115.07 -60.25 -15.71
C ALA A 468 114.69 -59.82 -17.14
N ALA A 469 115.46 -60.21 -18.15
CA ALA A 469 115.15 -59.91 -19.56
C ALA A 469 113.85 -60.60 -20.04
N GLN A 470 113.60 -61.83 -19.59
CA GLN A 470 112.37 -62.56 -19.89
C GLN A 470 111.15 -61.90 -19.23
N ASN A 471 111.22 -61.54 -17.95
CA ASN A 471 110.14 -60.85 -17.25
C ASN A 471 109.83 -59.49 -17.90
N GLN A 472 110.86 -58.74 -18.29
CA GLN A 472 110.69 -57.43 -18.95
C GLN A 472 110.03 -57.57 -20.33
N ARG A 473 110.37 -58.64 -21.08
CA ARG A 473 109.71 -58.96 -22.36
C ARG A 473 108.26 -59.38 -22.15
N ASP A 474 107.98 -60.21 -21.15
CA ASP A 474 106.64 -60.74 -20.89
C ASP A 474 105.72 -59.63 -20.36
N GLU A 475 106.21 -58.71 -19.53
CA GLU A 475 105.50 -57.52 -19.06
C GLU A 475 105.20 -56.52 -20.20
N ALA A 476 106.18 -56.27 -21.07
CA ALA A 476 105.98 -55.43 -22.27
C ALA A 476 105.00 -56.06 -23.28
N THR A 477 104.99 -57.40 -23.38
CA THR A 477 104.07 -58.13 -24.26
C THR A 477 102.65 -58.15 -23.69
N ALA A 478 102.51 -58.31 -22.37
CA ALA A 478 101.23 -58.27 -21.68
C ALA A 478 100.59 -56.88 -21.72
N THR A 479 101.36 -55.81 -21.50
CA THR A 479 100.88 -54.42 -21.62
C THR A 479 100.51 -54.08 -23.07
N ALA A 480 101.30 -54.49 -24.06
CA ALA A 480 100.94 -54.31 -25.47
C ALA A 480 99.70 -55.11 -25.89
N ALA A 481 99.49 -56.31 -25.34
CA ALA A 481 98.28 -57.11 -25.55
C ALA A 481 97.06 -56.45 -24.89
N GLY A 482 97.22 -55.93 -23.67
CA GLY A 482 96.19 -55.17 -22.95
C GLY A 482 95.75 -53.94 -23.73
N HIS A 483 96.69 -53.09 -24.15
CA HIS A 483 96.37 -51.89 -24.93
C HIS A 483 95.79 -52.20 -26.31
N ARG A 484 96.19 -53.31 -26.98
CA ARG A 484 95.57 -53.73 -28.24
C ARG A 484 94.13 -54.22 -28.05
N ALA A 485 93.85 -54.98 -26.98
CA ALA A 485 92.50 -55.42 -26.67
C ALA A 485 91.60 -54.23 -26.33
N GLU A 486 92.12 -53.27 -25.56
CA GLU A 486 91.42 -52.03 -25.19
C GLU A 486 91.16 -51.14 -26.41
N LEU A 487 92.15 -50.97 -27.31
CA LEU A 487 91.96 -50.31 -28.60
C LEU A 487 90.90 -51.00 -29.45
N GLY A 488 90.91 -52.33 -29.53
CA GLY A 488 89.92 -53.10 -30.27
C GLY A 488 88.51 -52.91 -29.70
N GLN A 489 88.37 -52.94 -28.37
CA GLN A 489 87.10 -52.73 -27.69
C GLN A 489 86.58 -51.29 -27.85
N LEU A 490 87.45 -50.28 -27.69
CA LEU A 490 87.11 -48.88 -27.89
C LEU A 490 86.78 -48.58 -29.34
N THR A 491 87.51 -49.14 -30.30
CA THR A 491 87.22 -48.97 -31.74
C THR A 491 85.86 -49.55 -32.10
N ARG A 492 85.58 -50.79 -31.66
CA ARG A 492 84.26 -51.42 -31.86
C ARG A 492 83.15 -50.58 -31.22
N ARG A 493 83.39 -50.03 -30.03
CA ARG A 493 82.42 -49.16 -29.35
C ARG A 493 82.19 -47.84 -30.08
N ILE A 494 83.24 -47.24 -30.64
CA ILE A 494 83.14 -46.04 -31.48
C ILE A 494 82.36 -46.34 -32.76
N GLU A 495 82.60 -47.49 -33.41
CA GLU A 495 81.86 -47.92 -34.60
C GLU A 495 80.38 -48.19 -34.29
N GLU A 496 80.07 -48.87 -33.18
CA GLU A 496 78.69 -49.07 -32.70
C GLU A 496 77.98 -47.74 -32.45
N VAL A 497 78.61 -46.81 -31.73
CA VAL A 497 78.04 -45.50 -31.45
C VAL A 497 77.86 -44.69 -32.74
N ARG A 498 78.82 -44.73 -33.68
CA ARG A 498 78.68 -44.08 -34.98
C ARG A 498 77.53 -44.67 -35.80
N ALA A 499 77.37 -45.99 -35.81
CA ALA A 499 76.27 -46.65 -36.49
C ALA A 499 74.91 -46.27 -35.89
N GLN A 500 74.80 -46.21 -34.56
CA GLN A 500 73.60 -45.76 -33.85
C GLN A 500 73.27 -44.29 -34.13
N VAL A 501 74.28 -43.40 -34.16
CA VAL A 501 74.09 -41.98 -34.50
C VAL A 501 73.63 -41.83 -35.95
N GLN A 502 74.24 -42.56 -36.90
CA GLN A 502 73.81 -42.55 -38.29
C GLN A 502 72.38 -43.07 -38.44
N GLN A 503 72.00 -44.11 -37.69
CA GLN A 503 70.64 -44.63 -37.69
C GLN A 503 69.64 -43.59 -37.12
N ALA A 504 69.97 -42.94 -36.00
CA ALA A 504 69.15 -41.87 -35.44
C ALA A 504 69.01 -40.65 -36.38
N VAL A 505 70.02 -40.35 -37.21
CA VAL A 505 69.91 -39.34 -38.28
C VAL A 505 68.98 -39.79 -39.40
N ARG A 506 69.06 -41.07 -39.82
CA ARG A 506 68.13 -41.63 -40.84
C ARG A 506 66.69 -41.66 -40.36
N ASP A 507 66.48 -41.97 -39.09
CA ASP A 507 65.15 -42.03 -38.45
C ASP A 507 64.60 -40.61 -38.17
N GLY A 508 65.35 -39.55 -38.49
CA GLY A 508 64.96 -38.15 -38.32
C GLY A 508 65.00 -37.64 -36.87
N LEU A 509 65.57 -38.43 -35.95
CA LEU A 509 65.69 -38.10 -34.52
C LEU A 509 66.85 -37.13 -34.23
N LEU A 510 67.87 -37.10 -35.10
CA LEU A 510 69.01 -36.19 -35.06
C LEU A 510 69.21 -35.55 -36.43
N THR A 511 69.69 -34.31 -36.48
CA THR A 511 70.13 -33.67 -37.73
C THR A 511 71.63 -33.92 -37.96
N ASP A 512 72.07 -33.93 -39.22
CA ASP A 512 73.46 -34.24 -39.53
C ASP A 512 74.40 -33.14 -38.99
N GLY A 513 75.46 -33.53 -38.27
CA GLY A 513 76.39 -32.60 -37.60
C GLY A 513 76.01 -32.16 -36.17
N THR A 514 74.91 -32.64 -35.60
CA THR A 514 74.51 -32.28 -34.21
C THR A 514 75.44 -32.92 -33.18
N GLN A 515 75.83 -32.18 -32.13
CA GLN A 515 76.50 -32.77 -30.97
C GLN A 515 75.53 -33.67 -30.19
N VAL A 516 75.73 -34.98 -30.27
CA VAL A 516 74.85 -36.01 -29.69
C VAL A 516 74.60 -35.80 -28.19
N ALA A 517 75.63 -35.36 -27.44
CA ALA A 517 75.50 -35.07 -26.02
C ALA A 517 74.56 -33.89 -25.73
N ALA A 518 74.60 -32.84 -26.56
CA ALA A 518 73.74 -31.67 -26.43
C ALA A 518 72.29 -32.03 -26.80
N ALA A 519 72.09 -32.79 -27.88
CA ALA A 519 70.76 -33.25 -28.30
C ALA A 519 70.11 -34.20 -27.28
N ALA A 520 70.89 -35.08 -26.65
CA ALA A 520 70.40 -35.96 -25.58
C ALA A 520 70.00 -35.17 -24.32
N GLN A 521 70.77 -34.14 -23.98
CA GLN A 521 70.44 -33.24 -22.87
C GLN A 521 69.16 -32.46 -23.15
N GLU A 522 69.03 -31.89 -24.35
CA GLU A 522 67.84 -31.15 -24.76
C GLU A 522 66.59 -32.03 -24.82
N ALA A 523 66.70 -33.27 -25.32
CA ALA A 523 65.61 -34.25 -25.29
C ALA A 523 65.20 -34.62 -23.87
N ARG A 524 66.16 -34.77 -22.94
CA ARG A 524 65.88 -34.96 -21.51
C ARG A 524 65.14 -33.77 -20.92
N THR A 525 65.62 -32.55 -21.14
CA THR A 525 64.98 -31.34 -20.63
C THR A 525 63.57 -31.16 -21.22
N ARG A 526 63.35 -31.46 -22.51
CA ARG A 526 62.01 -31.47 -23.10
C ARG A 526 61.12 -32.55 -22.48
N GLY A 527 61.65 -33.75 -22.21
CA GLY A 527 60.91 -34.82 -21.53
C GLY A 527 60.53 -34.44 -20.10
N GLU A 528 61.46 -33.89 -19.33
CA GLU A 528 61.22 -33.38 -17.98
C GLU A 528 60.19 -32.25 -17.97
N ASN A 529 60.29 -31.31 -18.92
CA ASN A 529 59.30 -30.25 -19.09
C ASN A 529 57.93 -30.79 -19.48
N ALA A 530 57.85 -31.76 -20.41
CA ALA A 530 56.60 -32.37 -20.82
C ALA A 530 55.94 -33.18 -19.70
N ILE A 531 56.72 -33.87 -18.86
CA ILE A 531 56.21 -34.56 -17.65
C ILE A 531 55.67 -33.53 -16.65
N THR A 532 56.39 -32.42 -16.46
CA THR A 532 55.96 -31.35 -15.56
C THR A 532 54.68 -30.66 -16.07
N GLU A 533 54.60 -30.41 -17.37
CA GLU A 533 53.42 -29.83 -18.01
C GLU A 533 52.23 -30.79 -17.98
N LEU A 534 52.45 -32.08 -18.22
CA LEU A 534 51.41 -33.11 -18.08
C LEU A 534 50.87 -33.16 -16.65
N ALA A 535 51.75 -33.20 -15.64
CA ALA A 535 51.35 -33.20 -14.24
C ALA A 535 50.57 -31.92 -13.87
N ALA A 536 50.97 -30.77 -14.41
CA ALA A 536 50.24 -29.51 -14.23
C ALA A 536 48.84 -29.56 -14.86
N ARG A 537 48.71 -30.14 -16.06
CA ARG A 537 47.42 -30.32 -16.75
C ARG A 537 46.52 -31.35 -16.08
N GLU A 538 47.09 -32.43 -15.54
CA GLU A 538 46.35 -33.41 -14.75
C GLU A 538 45.81 -32.78 -13.46
N SER A 539 46.64 -31.99 -12.76
CA SER A 539 46.19 -31.25 -11.57
C SER A 539 45.12 -30.19 -11.90
N GLU A 540 45.23 -29.51 -13.04
CA GLU A 540 44.21 -28.57 -13.53
C GLU A 540 42.90 -29.30 -13.86
N LEU A 541 42.96 -30.47 -14.52
CA LEU A 541 41.80 -31.29 -14.83
C LEU A 541 41.10 -31.78 -13.54
N GLU A 542 41.87 -32.18 -12.54
CA GLU A 542 41.37 -32.64 -11.24
C GLU A 542 40.67 -31.48 -10.50
N GLY A 543 41.25 -30.28 -10.52
CA GLY A 543 40.60 -29.07 -10.00
C GLY A 543 39.30 -28.72 -10.73
N VAL A 544 39.28 -28.80 -12.07
CA VAL A 544 38.06 -28.57 -12.86
C VAL A 544 36.99 -29.63 -12.57
N ALA A 545 37.39 -30.88 -12.33
CA ALA A 545 36.46 -31.95 -11.96
C ALA A 545 35.85 -31.73 -10.57
N GLU A 546 36.64 -31.29 -9.60
CA GLU A 546 36.15 -30.91 -8.27
C GLU A 546 35.21 -29.71 -8.34
N ASP A 547 35.56 -28.66 -9.08
CA ASP A 547 34.72 -27.49 -9.30
C ASP A 547 33.40 -27.87 -9.97
N HIS A 548 33.44 -28.77 -10.96
CA HIS A 548 32.24 -29.28 -11.62
C HIS A 548 31.34 -30.06 -10.65
N ALA A 549 31.93 -30.93 -9.82
CA ALA A 549 31.20 -31.68 -8.81
C ALA A 549 30.55 -30.76 -7.75
N GLN A 550 31.28 -29.73 -7.30
CA GLN A 550 30.74 -28.71 -6.39
C GLN A 550 29.60 -27.91 -7.04
N ALA A 551 29.75 -27.50 -8.30
CA ALA A 551 28.73 -26.79 -9.05
C ALA A 551 27.46 -27.64 -9.26
N GLN A 552 27.61 -28.94 -9.57
CA GLN A 552 26.48 -29.86 -9.66
C GLN A 552 25.78 -30.06 -8.31
N ALA A 553 26.54 -30.22 -7.23
CA ALA A 553 25.95 -30.34 -5.89
C ALA A 553 25.19 -29.07 -5.48
N ALA A 554 25.76 -27.89 -5.77
CA ALA A 554 25.11 -26.60 -5.54
C ALA A 554 23.83 -26.43 -6.37
N LEU A 555 23.85 -26.84 -7.65
CA LEU A 555 22.69 -26.82 -8.52
C LEU A 555 21.57 -27.74 -7.98
N HIS A 556 21.90 -28.97 -7.59
CA HIS A 556 20.93 -29.89 -7.01
C HIS A 556 20.35 -29.38 -5.69
N ALA A 557 21.18 -28.81 -4.81
CA ALA A 557 20.71 -28.20 -3.58
C ALA A 557 19.78 -27.00 -3.85
N ALA A 558 20.10 -26.17 -4.85
CA ALA A 558 19.25 -25.05 -5.26
C ALA A 558 17.91 -25.54 -5.84
N GLN A 559 17.92 -26.57 -6.68
CA GLN A 559 16.71 -27.17 -7.24
C GLN A 559 15.81 -27.77 -6.15
N GLN A 560 16.39 -28.47 -5.16
CA GLN A 560 15.63 -28.99 -4.01
C GLN A 560 15.03 -27.86 -3.15
N ARG A 561 15.78 -26.78 -2.90
CA ARG A 561 15.26 -25.60 -2.19
C ARG A 561 14.12 -24.93 -2.97
N ALA A 562 14.24 -24.81 -4.29
CA ALA A 562 13.19 -24.27 -5.15
C ALA A 562 11.93 -25.14 -5.12
N ALA A 563 12.07 -26.46 -5.25
CA ALA A 563 10.95 -27.41 -5.20
C ALA A 563 10.24 -27.40 -3.83
N THR A 564 11.01 -27.37 -2.74
CA THR A 564 10.44 -27.27 -1.38
C THR A 564 9.76 -25.93 -1.14
N ALA A 565 10.34 -24.82 -1.60
CA ALA A 565 9.70 -23.51 -1.54
C ALA A 565 8.40 -23.46 -2.35
N GLN A 566 8.39 -24.03 -3.55
CA GLN A 566 7.20 -24.11 -4.41
C GLN A 566 6.09 -24.96 -3.77
N SER A 567 6.43 -26.11 -3.18
CA SER A 567 5.47 -26.93 -2.44
C SER A 567 4.91 -26.21 -1.22
N ARG A 568 5.75 -25.51 -0.45
CA ARG A 568 5.29 -24.69 0.68
C ARG A 568 4.35 -23.56 0.23
N ALA A 569 4.68 -22.88 -0.86
CA ALA A 569 3.84 -21.83 -1.42
C ALA A 569 2.48 -22.37 -1.89
N ALA A 570 2.46 -23.52 -2.58
CA ALA A 570 1.23 -24.17 -3.00
C ALA A 570 0.36 -24.58 -1.81
N HIS A 571 0.97 -25.16 -0.77
CA HIS A 571 0.24 -25.54 0.44
C HIS A 571 -0.31 -24.32 1.19
N ALA A 572 0.49 -23.25 1.34
CA ALA A 572 0.04 -22.01 1.95
C ALA A 572 -1.10 -21.36 1.16
N ALA A 573 -1.06 -21.39 -0.17
CA ALA A 573 -2.14 -20.89 -1.02
C ALA A 573 -3.42 -21.72 -0.87
N GLU A 574 -3.31 -23.05 -0.75
CA GLU A 574 -4.46 -23.92 -0.50
C GLU A 574 -5.10 -23.64 0.88
N GLU A 575 -4.28 -23.51 1.92
CA GLU A 575 -4.75 -23.18 3.26
C GLU A 575 -5.37 -21.77 3.33
N LEU A 576 -4.79 -20.79 2.63
CA LEU A 576 -5.38 -19.45 2.48
C LEU A 576 -6.75 -19.52 1.78
N ALA A 577 -6.85 -20.29 0.70
CA ALA A 577 -8.12 -20.47 0.00
C ALA A 577 -9.18 -21.17 0.87
N LYS A 578 -8.78 -22.15 1.69
CA LYS A 578 -9.67 -22.77 2.69
C LYS A 578 -10.10 -21.76 3.76
N ALA A 579 -9.18 -20.93 4.26
CA ALA A 579 -9.45 -19.90 5.24
C ALA A 579 -10.42 -18.84 4.68
N HIS A 580 -10.21 -18.34 3.47
CA HIS A 580 -11.11 -17.42 2.79
C HIS A 580 -12.50 -18.02 2.61
N ARG A 581 -12.63 -19.24 2.07
CA ARG A 581 -13.94 -19.90 1.94
C ARG A 581 -14.68 -20.01 3.28
N ARG A 582 -13.95 -20.30 4.37
CA ARG A 582 -14.52 -20.36 5.72
C ARG A 582 -14.93 -18.98 6.22
N ALA A 583 -14.12 -17.95 5.97
CA ALA A 583 -14.43 -16.57 6.31
C ALA A 583 -15.67 -16.08 5.54
N ASP A 584 -15.73 -16.30 4.23
CA ASP A 584 -16.87 -15.95 3.39
C ASP A 584 -18.15 -16.66 3.86
N SER A 585 -18.05 -17.97 4.17
CA SER A 585 -19.17 -18.74 4.70
C SER A 585 -19.65 -18.23 6.07
N LEU A 586 -18.75 -17.74 6.93
CA LEU A 586 -19.10 -17.16 8.22
C LEU A 586 -19.70 -15.76 8.05
N ALA A 587 -19.11 -14.92 7.19
CA ALA A 587 -19.58 -13.57 6.89
C ALA A 587 -20.99 -13.58 6.26
N ALA A 588 -21.28 -14.57 5.42
CA ALA A 588 -22.59 -14.79 4.82
C ALA A 588 -23.66 -15.30 5.82
N HIS A 589 -23.29 -15.61 7.06
CA HIS A 589 -24.24 -16.16 8.03
C HIS A 589 -25.24 -15.06 8.47
N PRO A 590 -26.55 -15.24 8.24
CA PRO A 590 -27.56 -14.17 8.44
C PRO A 590 -27.54 -13.54 9.84
N ARG A 591 -27.31 -14.38 10.86
CA ARG A 591 -27.24 -13.94 12.25
C ARG A 591 -26.11 -12.92 12.54
N LEU A 592 -24.99 -12.97 11.82
CA LEU A 592 -23.90 -12.01 12.04
C LEU A 592 -24.24 -10.64 11.43
N LEU A 593 -24.93 -10.63 10.29
CA LEU A 593 -25.48 -9.41 9.66
C LEU A 593 -26.50 -8.75 10.59
N GLU A 594 -27.44 -9.52 11.13
CA GLU A 594 -28.45 -9.03 12.09
C GLU A 594 -27.83 -8.36 13.32
N LEU A 595 -26.74 -8.93 13.86
CA LEU A 595 -26.09 -8.43 15.07
C LEU A 595 -25.27 -7.14 14.84
N LEU A 596 -24.78 -6.92 13.63
CA LEU A 596 -24.02 -5.72 13.26
C LEU A 596 -24.91 -4.62 12.66
N GLY A 597 -26.08 -4.97 12.14
CA GLY A 597 -27.04 -4.01 11.57
C GLY A 597 -26.59 -3.38 10.25
N GLY A 598 -25.79 -4.10 9.46
CA GLY A 598 -25.27 -3.64 8.16
C GLY A 598 -25.39 -4.70 7.07
N ASP A 599 -25.09 -4.28 5.83
CA ASP A 599 -25.25 -5.11 4.62
C ASP A 599 -24.09 -6.09 4.37
N ASN A 600 -22.99 -5.98 5.12
CA ASN A 600 -21.81 -6.84 4.99
C ASN A 600 -21.10 -7.02 6.34
N VAL A 601 -20.48 -8.20 6.54
CA VAL A 601 -19.68 -8.54 7.72
C VAL A 601 -18.22 -8.70 7.30
N GLN A 602 -17.34 -7.84 7.80
CA GLN A 602 -15.90 -7.97 7.59
C GLN A 602 -15.27 -8.60 8.84
N LEU A 603 -15.08 -9.92 8.82
CA LEU A 603 -14.61 -10.66 10.00
C LEU A 603 -13.25 -10.16 10.53
N GLU A 604 -12.36 -9.64 9.68
CA GLU A 604 -11.06 -9.13 10.14
C GLU A 604 -11.17 -7.90 11.05
N THR A 605 -12.13 -7.01 10.78
CA THR A 605 -12.33 -5.76 11.53
C THR A 605 -13.42 -5.89 12.59
N ASP A 606 -14.47 -6.64 12.28
CA ASP A 606 -15.72 -6.63 13.04
C ASP A 606 -15.73 -7.69 14.15
N THR A 607 -14.75 -8.60 14.20
CA THR A 607 -14.67 -9.68 15.20
C THR A 607 -14.82 -9.20 16.65
N PRO A 608 -14.14 -8.13 17.11
CA PRO A 608 -14.30 -7.67 18.50
C PRO A 608 -15.72 -7.20 18.82
N ALA A 609 -16.37 -6.50 17.88
CA ALA A 609 -17.75 -6.04 18.03
C ALA A 609 -18.73 -7.22 17.99
N LEU A 610 -18.55 -8.16 17.04
CA LEU A 610 -19.33 -9.38 16.92
C LEU A 610 -19.25 -10.24 18.19
N LEU A 611 -18.07 -10.43 18.76
CA LEU A 611 -17.91 -11.21 20.00
C LEU A 611 -18.66 -10.57 21.16
N THR A 612 -18.66 -9.24 21.25
CA THR A 612 -19.43 -8.52 22.28
C THR A 612 -20.94 -8.70 22.06
N ARG A 613 -21.43 -8.46 20.83
CA ARG A 613 -22.85 -8.62 20.47
C ARG A 613 -23.35 -10.06 20.63
N LEU A 614 -22.53 -11.05 20.27
CA LEU A 614 -22.85 -12.47 20.47
C LEU A 614 -22.94 -12.84 21.95
N ARG A 615 -22.05 -12.29 22.80
CA ARG A 615 -22.13 -12.48 24.25
C ARG A 615 -23.38 -11.82 24.84
N GLU A 616 -23.72 -10.61 24.41
CA GLU A 616 -24.94 -9.91 24.81
C GLU A 616 -26.19 -10.69 24.41
N ALA A 617 -26.26 -11.14 23.15
CA ALA A 617 -27.37 -11.93 22.64
C ALA A 617 -27.50 -13.27 23.36
N ARG A 618 -26.38 -13.94 23.64
CA ARG A 618 -26.35 -15.17 24.45
C ARG A 618 -26.86 -14.92 25.86
N ALA A 619 -26.37 -13.87 26.54
CA ALA A 619 -26.79 -13.54 27.89
C ALA A 619 -28.27 -13.10 27.96
N ALA A 620 -28.80 -12.49 26.91
CA ALA A 620 -30.24 -12.22 26.79
C ALA A 620 -31.05 -13.51 26.66
N ALA A 621 -30.65 -14.41 25.76
CA ALA A 621 -31.31 -15.71 25.57
C ALA A 621 -31.25 -16.59 26.83
N GLU A 622 -30.12 -16.61 27.55
CA GLU A 622 -29.97 -17.34 28.81
C GLU A 622 -30.87 -16.78 29.92
N ARG A 623 -31.03 -15.45 30.00
CA ARG A 623 -31.98 -14.80 30.92
C ARG A 623 -33.43 -15.15 30.59
N GLU A 624 -33.81 -15.09 29.32
CA GLU A 624 -35.15 -15.45 28.84
C GLU A 624 -35.45 -16.93 29.13
N GLN A 625 -34.50 -17.83 28.86
CA GLN A 625 -34.63 -19.26 29.19
C GLN A 625 -34.82 -19.48 30.69
N THR A 626 -34.10 -18.72 31.52
CA THR A 626 -34.21 -18.83 32.99
C THR A 626 -35.57 -18.33 33.47
N ALA A 627 -36.06 -17.20 32.93
CA ALA A 627 -37.39 -16.68 33.24
C ALA A 627 -38.50 -17.67 32.86
N LEU A 628 -38.45 -18.23 31.66
CA LEU A 628 -39.41 -19.24 31.20
C LEU A 628 -39.42 -20.50 32.07
N ARG A 629 -38.25 -20.95 32.55
CA ARG A 629 -38.16 -22.08 33.50
C ARG A 629 -38.74 -21.75 34.88
N MET A 630 -38.61 -20.50 35.34
CA MET A 630 -39.22 -20.08 36.60
C MET A 630 -40.75 -20.03 36.49
N GLU A 631 -41.27 -19.53 35.37
CA GLU A 631 -42.71 -19.58 35.05
C GLU A 631 -43.22 -21.01 34.97
N GLU A 632 -42.53 -21.89 34.23
CA GLU A 632 -42.86 -23.31 34.13
C GLU A 632 -42.89 -24.00 35.51
N SER A 633 -41.90 -23.73 36.38
CA SER A 633 -41.87 -24.28 37.74
C SER A 633 -42.97 -23.72 38.65
N ALA A 634 -43.42 -22.48 38.44
CA ALA A 634 -44.57 -21.92 39.15
C ALA A 634 -45.87 -22.61 38.69
N ASP A 635 -46.03 -22.81 37.38
CA ASP A 635 -47.18 -23.49 36.78
C ASP A 635 -47.24 -24.97 37.17
N GLU A 636 -46.11 -25.68 37.20
CA GLU A 636 -46.03 -27.07 37.67
C GLU A 636 -46.44 -27.20 39.14
N ARG A 637 -46.03 -26.27 40.00
CA ARG A 637 -46.46 -26.24 41.41
C ARG A 637 -47.96 -26.00 41.53
N ALA A 638 -48.52 -25.11 40.72
CA ALA A 638 -49.96 -24.89 40.68
C ALA A 638 -50.72 -26.15 40.21
N LEU A 639 -50.23 -26.83 39.19
CA LEU A 639 -50.80 -28.08 38.67
C LEU A 639 -50.71 -29.24 39.68
N ALA A 640 -49.57 -29.40 40.36
CA ALA A 640 -49.37 -30.44 41.37
C ALA A 640 -50.29 -30.26 42.59
N ALA A 641 -50.48 -29.01 43.05
CA ALA A 641 -51.36 -28.69 44.16
C ALA A 641 -52.85 -28.96 43.86
N LEU A 642 -53.28 -28.76 42.61
CA LEU A 642 -54.64 -29.11 42.18
C LEU A 642 -54.90 -30.63 42.26
N GLY A 643 -53.86 -31.47 42.19
CA GLY A 643 -53.96 -32.93 42.26
C GLY A 643 -54.22 -33.52 43.66
N SER A 644 -53.91 -32.81 44.75
CA SER A 644 -54.06 -33.34 46.12
C SER A 644 -55.31 -32.87 46.88
N GLY A 645 -56.11 -31.97 46.31
CA GLY A 645 -57.32 -31.46 46.96
C GLY A 645 -58.21 -30.52 46.15
N GLY A 646 -57.90 -30.28 44.86
CA GLY A 646 -58.73 -29.47 43.95
C GLY A 646 -58.77 -27.96 44.23
N LEU A 647 -57.94 -27.46 45.13
CA LEU A 647 -57.85 -26.03 45.49
C LEU A 647 -56.45 -25.50 45.13
N LEU A 648 -56.37 -24.22 44.79
CA LEU A 648 -55.09 -23.55 44.58
C LEU A 648 -54.25 -23.57 45.87
N PRO A 649 -52.92 -23.67 45.77
CA PRO A 649 -52.05 -23.66 46.93
C PRO A 649 -52.17 -22.33 47.70
N ALA A 650 -51.94 -22.37 49.01
CA ALA A 650 -51.87 -21.14 49.79
C ALA A 650 -50.70 -20.26 49.29
N PRO A 651 -50.80 -18.93 49.41
CA PRO A 651 -49.67 -18.05 49.10
C PRO A 651 -48.39 -18.50 49.82
N PRO A 652 -47.21 -18.37 49.21
CA PRO A 652 -45.94 -18.89 49.77
C PRO A 652 -45.71 -18.48 51.22
N GLU A 653 -46.03 -17.23 51.56
CA GLU A 653 -45.85 -16.64 52.89
C GLU A 653 -46.77 -17.29 53.93
N VAL A 654 -48.00 -17.65 53.54
CA VAL A 654 -48.95 -18.39 54.39
C VAL A 654 -48.47 -19.84 54.55
N GLN A 655 -47.97 -20.45 53.48
CA GLN A 655 -47.47 -21.82 53.52
C GLN A 655 -46.23 -21.95 54.41
N SER A 656 -45.26 -21.04 54.31
CA SER A 656 -44.07 -21.03 55.18
C SER A 656 -44.43 -20.87 56.67
N ALA A 657 -45.44 -20.05 56.98
CA ALA A 657 -45.92 -19.91 58.35
C ALA A 657 -46.61 -21.20 58.85
N LEU A 658 -47.37 -21.90 58.00
CA LEU A 658 -47.97 -23.19 58.34
C LEU A 658 -46.92 -24.27 58.58
N ASP A 659 -45.89 -24.36 57.74
CA ASP A 659 -44.82 -25.36 57.87
C ASP A 659 -44.03 -25.17 59.18
N VAL A 660 -43.77 -23.91 59.57
CA VAL A 660 -43.13 -23.57 60.85
C VAL A 660 -44.00 -23.95 62.05
N LEU A 661 -45.31 -23.71 61.99
CA LEU A 661 -46.23 -24.09 63.05
C LEU A 661 -46.39 -25.61 63.15
N GLU A 662 -46.47 -26.31 62.02
CA GLU A 662 -46.55 -27.77 61.96
C GLU A 662 -45.29 -28.43 62.55
N ALA A 663 -44.11 -27.92 62.20
CA ALA A 663 -42.84 -28.38 62.77
C ALA A 663 -42.76 -28.18 64.30
N ALA A 664 -43.43 -27.15 64.83
CA ALA A 664 -43.55 -26.89 66.27
C ALA A 664 -44.68 -27.68 66.95
N GLY A 665 -45.42 -28.50 66.20
CA GLY A 665 -46.53 -29.33 66.68
C GLY A 665 -47.84 -28.57 66.91
N ILE A 666 -48.00 -27.39 66.31
CA ILE A 666 -49.18 -26.53 66.43
C ILE A 666 -50.08 -26.77 65.23
N THR A 667 -51.33 -27.16 65.47
CA THR A 667 -52.27 -27.45 64.37
C THR A 667 -52.91 -26.17 63.85
N ALA A 668 -52.58 -25.80 62.62
CA ALA A 668 -53.04 -24.58 61.97
C ALA A 668 -53.54 -24.84 60.54
N TRP A 669 -54.37 -23.95 60.02
CA TRP A 669 -54.98 -24.02 58.70
C TRP A 669 -54.74 -22.71 57.94
N SER A 670 -54.59 -22.75 56.62
CA SER A 670 -54.75 -21.51 55.85
C SER A 670 -56.22 -21.08 55.89
N GLY A 671 -56.46 -19.76 55.91
CA GLY A 671 -57.82 -19.22 55.92
C GLY A 671 -58.69 -19.76 54.77
N TRP A 672 -58.13 -19.85 53.55
CA TRP A 672 -58.79 -20.42 52.38
C TRP A 672 -59.10 -21.93 52.50
N ARG A 673 -58.19 -22.72 53.07
CA ARG A 673 -58.41 -24.17 53.29
C ARG A 673 -59.40 -24.43 54.42
N TYR A 674 -59.46 -23.56 55.43
CA TYR A 674 -60.50 -23.65 56.45
C TYR A 674 -61.87 -23.29 55.87
N LEU A 675 -61.94 -22.25 55.03
CA LEU A 675 -63.17 -21.82 54.33
C LEU A 675 -63.79 -22.95 53.50
N SER A 676 -62.99 -23.78 52.83
CA SER A 676 -63.50 -24.90 52.02
C SER A 676 -64.18 -26.00 52.85
N THR A 677 -63.93 -26.06 54.16
CA THR A 677 -64.59 -27.02 55.08
C THR A 677 -65.98 -26.56 55.53
N MET A 678 -66.36 -25.31 55.23
CA MET A 678 -67.63 -24.70 55.63
C MET A 678 -68.74 -24.88 54.57
N ASP A 679 -69.99 -24.80 55.00
CA ASP A 679 -71.15 -24.77 54.10
C ASP A 679 -71.26 -23.43 53.34
N ALA A 680 -72.13 -23.37 52.34
CA ALA A 680 -72.23 -22.22 51.44
C ALA A 680 -72.57 -20.91 52.18
N ALA A 681 -73.51 -20.96 53.13
CA ALA A 681 -73.91 -19.80 53.93
C ALA A 681 -72.77 -19.33 54.86
N GLY A 682 -72.04 -20.28 55.48
CA GLY A 682 -70.86 -19.97 56.26
C GLY A 682 -69.74 -19.33 55.43
N ARG A 683 -69.53 -19.80 54.19
CA ARG A 683 -68.53 -19.26 53.28
C ARG A 683 -68.81 -17.82 52.87
N GLU A 684 -70.04 -17.51 52.47
CA GLU A 684 -70.43 -16.14 52.08
C GLU A 684 -70.29 -15.15 53.24
N ARG A 685 -70.65 -15.57 54.46
CA ARG A 685 -70.50 -14.74 55.65
C ARG A 685 -69.03 -14.42 55.93
N VAL A 686 -68.16 -15.42 55.94
CA VAL A 686 -66.72 -15.21 56.22
C VAL A 686 -66.08 -14.35 55.12
N LEU A 687 -66.44 -14.55 53.85
CA LEU A 687 -65.97 -13.70 52.74
C LEU A 687 -66.39 -12.23 52.90
N ARG A 688 -67.60 -11.98 53.39
CA ARG A 688 -68.13 -10.61 53.57
C ARG A 688 -67.58 -9.94 54.83
N ASP A 689 -67.60 -10.66 55.95
CA ASP A 689 -67.44 -10.06 57.28
C ASP A 689 -66.02 -10.22 57.84
N LEU A 690 -65.27 -11.25 57.42
CA LEU A 690 -63.93 -11.58 57.90
C LEU A 690 -62.90 -11.84 56.76
N PRO A 691 -62.84 -11.01 55.71
CA PRO A 691 -61.96 -11.25 54.56
C PRO A 691 -60.47 -11.24 54.94
N HIS A 692 -60.11 -10.48 55.97
CA HIS A 692 -58.73 -10.39 56.48
C HIS A 692 -58.21 -11.73 57.02
N LEU A 693 -59.06 -12.62 57.55
CA LEU A 693 -58.61 -13.92 58.05
C LEU A 693 -58.40 -14.98 56.96
N LEU A 694 -58.92 -14.74 55.75
CA LEU A 694 -58.79 -15.68 54.63
C LEU A 694 -57.38 -15.69 54.06
N GLY A 695 -56.72 -14.53 54.00
CA GLY A 695 -55.32 -14.38 53.61
C GLY A 695 -54.32 -14.73 54.72
N GLY A 696 -54.80 -15.24 55.86
CA GLY A 696 -54.02 -15.49 57.06
C GLY A 696 -53.92 -16.96 57.46
N VAL A 697 -53.36 -17.18 58.66
CA VAL A 697 -53.25 -18.48 59.31
C VAL A 697 -54.26 -18.58 60.47
N LEU A 698 -54.97 -19.70 60.53
CA LEU A 698 -55.97 -19.97 61.56
C LEU A 698 -55.49 -21.10 62.48
N ILE A 699 -55.26 -20.78 63.74
CA ILE A 699 -54.87 -21.74 64.78
C ILE A 699 -56.11 -22.41 65.33
N ASN A 700 -56.05 -23.74 65.47
CA ASN A 700 -57.23 -24.49 65.87
C ASN A 700 -57.54 -24.38 67.38
N ASP A 701 -56.51 -24.34 68.23
CA ASP A 701 -56.64 -24.25 69.69
C ASP A 701 -56.18 -22.87 70.20
N PRO A 702 -57.07 -22.04 70.76
CA PRO A 702 -56.72 -20.73 71.31
C PRO A 702 -55.66 -20.78 72.42
N ALA A 703 -55.54 -21.89 73.17
CA ALA A 703 -54.54 -22.02 74.22
C ALA A 703 -53.08 -22.03 73.67
N GLN A 704 -52.92 -22.27 72.37
CA GLN A 704 -51.63 -22.32 71.69
C GLN A 704 -51.21 -20.99 71.06
N LEU A 705 -52.03 -19.93 71.17
CA LEU A 705 -51.78 -18.63 70.54
C LEU A 705 -50.44 -17.99 70.98
N ASP A 706 -50.15 -17.97 72.28
CA ASP A 706 -48.91 -17.36 72.79
C ASP A 706 -47.67 -18.13 72.34
N ARG A 707 -47.77 -19.46 72.28
CA ARG A 707 -46.69 -20.32 71.78
C ARG A 707 -46.49 -20.13 70.29
N ALA A 708 -47.57 -20.03 69.50
CA ALA A 708 -47.50 -19.77 68.07
C ALA A 708 -46.90 -18.40 67.75
N ARG A 709 -47.24 -17.37 68.55
CA ARG A 709 -46.65 -16.03 68.42
C ARG A 709 -45.14 -16.08 68.64
N GLN A 710 -44.66 -16.80 69.66
CA GLN A 710 -43.23 -16.96 69.91
C GLN A 710 -42.53 -17.70 68.77
N VAL A 711 -43.06 -18.85 68.35
CA VAL A 711 -42.48 -19.66 67.28
C VAL A 711 -42.37 -18.89 65.96
N LEU A 712 -43.41 -18.15 65.57
CA LEU A 712 -43.40 -17.36 64.33
C LEU A 712 -42.51 -16.12 64.44
N ALA A 713 -42.39 -15.51 65.63
CA ALA A 713 -41.45 -14.41 65.86
C ALA A 713 -39.99 -14.88 65.79
N ASP A 714 -39.69 -16.05 66.36
CA ASP A 714 -38.35 -16.65 66.35
C ASP A 714 -37.94 -17.10 64.95
N ALA A 715 -38.90 -17.59 64.14
CA ALA A 715 -38.67 -18.00 62.76
C ALA A 715 -38.31 -16.85 61.81
N LYS A 716 -38.56 -15.58 62.21
CA LYS A 716 -38.23 -14.36 61.44
C LYS A 716 -38.60 -14.47 59.96
N LEU A 717 -39.83 -14.88 59.69
CA LEU A 717 -40.31 -15.13 58.32
C LEU A 717 -40.40 -13.87 57.45
N LEU A 718 -40.52 -12.69 58.07
CA LEU A 718 -40.54 -11.37 57.41
C LEU A 718 -41.35 -11.34 56.10
N PRO A 719 -42.65 -11.69 56.13
CA PRO A 719 -43.48 -11.68 54.92
C PRO A 719 -43.60 -10.28 54.33
N SER A 720 -43.64 -10.21 53.00
CA SER A 720 -43.91 -9.01 52.20
C SER A 720 -45.41 -8.67 52.09
N VAL A 721 -46.26 -9.42 52.79
CA VAL A 721 -47.71 -9.24 52.84
C VAL A 721 -48.18 -9.19 54.30
N VAL A 722 -49.33 -8.57 54.54
CA VAL A 722 -49.97 -8.60 55.86
C VAL A 722 -50.45 -10.03 56.11
N LEU A 723 -49.82 -10.71 57.07
CA LEU A 723 -50.13 -12.10 57.42
C LEU A 723 -50.81 -12.16 58.81
N PRO A 724 -52.15 -12.05 58.86
CA PRO A 724 -52.88 -12.13 60.12
C PRO A 724 -52.97 -13.56 60.62
N VAL A 725 -52.81 -13.71 61.93
CA VAL A 725 -53.03 -14.97 62.65
C VAL A 725 -54.26 -14.79 63.52
N GLY A 726 -55.24 -15.66 63.30
CA GLY A 726 -56.46 -15.74 64.10
C GLY A 726 -56.71 -17.18 64.56
N THR A 727 -57.84 -17.41 65.22
CA THR A 727 -58.26 -18.77 65.60
C THR A 727 -59.46 -19.25 64.76
N THR A 728 -59.59 -20.56 64.61
CA THR A 728 -60.79 -21.16 63.98
C THR A 728 -62.07 -20.83 64.76
N GLN A 729 -61.97 -20.59 66.08
CA GLN A 729 -63.06 -20.12 66.91
C GLN A 729 -63.48 -18.68 66.57
N ALA A 730 -62.52 -17.78 66.31
CA ALA A 730 -62.80 -16.41 65.91
C ALA A 730 -63.58 -16.34 64.58
N VAL A 731 -63.31 -17.25 63.65
CA VAL A 731 -64.06 -17.36 62.39
C VAL A 731 -65.52 -17.78 62.61
N ARG A 732 -65.82 -18.57 63.66
CA ARG A 732 -67.17 -19.04 63.99
C ARG A 732 -67.98 -18.05 64.82
N ALA A 733 -67.35 -17.05 65.44
CA ALA A 733 -68.05 -16.02 66.20
C ALA A 733 -68.91 -15.13 65.28
N SER A 734 -70.07 -14.68 65.77
CA SER A 734 -70.97 -13.79 65.04
C SER A 734 -70.75 -12.33 65.44
N GLY A 735 -70.19 -11.53 64.53
CA GLY A 735 -69.95 -10.09 64.68
C GLY A 735 -69.03 -9.55 63.58
N ALA A 736 -69.24 -8.31 63.12
CA ALA A 736 -68.39 -7.66 62.12
C ALA A 736 -67.09 -7.15 62.76
N ALA A 737 -66.13 -8.09 62.93
CA ALA A 737 -64.73 -8.03 63.41
C ALA A 737 -64.48 -7.43 64.83
N PRO A 738 -63.79 -8.16 65.73
CA PRO A 738 -62.39 -8.52 65.54
C PRO A 738 -62.10 -10.03 65.68
N GLY A 739 -61.17 -10.54 64.87
CA GLY A 739 -60.70 -11.95 64.92
C GLY A 739 -59.21 -12.13 64.63
N VAL A 740 -58.43 -11.05 64.60
CA VAL A 740 -56.96 -11.09 64.47
C VAL A 740 -56.36 -11.06 65.87
N ASP A 741 -55.65 -12.12 66.25
CA ASP A 741 -54.97 -12.22 67.54
C ASP A 741 -53.57 -11.59 67.48
N PHE A 742 -52.88 -11.76 66.35
CA PHE A 742 -51.65 -11.04 66.02
C PHE A 742 -51.32 -11.05 64.53
N LEU A 743 -50.35 -10.23 64.13
CA LEU A 743 -49.74 -10.27 62.81
C LEU A 743 -48.35 -10.91 62.93
N VAL A 744 -47.99 -11.74 61.96
CA VAL A 744 -46.57 -12.08 61.77
C VAL A 744 -45.86 -10.79 61.36
N PRO A 745 -44.76 -10.39 62.04
CA PRO A 745 -44.09 -9.13 61.76
C PRO A 745 -43.70 -9.04 60.27
N PRO A 746 -44.23 -8.07 59.50
CA PRO A 746 -43.90 -7.95 58.09
C PRO A 746 -42.46 -7.47 57.91
N ASN A 747 -41.91 -7.66 56.71
CA ASN A 747 -40.57 -7.17 56.39
C ASN A 747 -40.48 -5.64 56.63
N PRO A 748 -39.55 -5.16 57.47
CA PRO A 748 -39.36 -3.73 57.73
C PRO A 748 -39.18 -2.88 56.46
N ALA A 749 -38.58 -3.44 55.40
CA ALA A 749 -38.44 -2.77 54.10
C ALA A 749 -39.78 -2.35 53.46
N MET A 750 -40.91 -2.88 53.93
CA MET A 750 -42.24 -2.50 53.46
C MET A 750 -42.73 -1.16 54.04
N TYR A 751 -42.15 -0.69 55.15
CA TYR A 751 -42.62 0.51 55.85
C TYR A 751 -41.49 1.41 56.39
N ASP A 752 -40.23 0.99 56.25
CA ASP A 752 -39.04 1.70 56.67
C ASP A 752 -38.05 1.82 55.49
N GLU A 753 -37.79 3.07 55.06
CA GLU A 753 -36.92 3.37 53.92
C GLU A 753 -35.46 2.96 54.16
N GLU A 754 -34.95 3.04 55.41
CA GLU A 754 -33.57 2.64 55.73
C GLU A 754 -33.40 1.11 55.65
N ALA A 755 -34.43 0.36 56.06
CA ALA A 755 -34.46 -1.08 55.90
C ALA A 755 -34.57 -1.49 54.42
N ALA A 756 -35.33 -0.75 53.61
CA ALA A 756 -35.45 -0.98 52.18
C ALA A 756 -34.15 -0.71 51.41
N ASP A 757 -33.36 0.28 51.83
CA ASP A 757 -32.03 0.53 51.28
C ASP A 757 -31.01 -0.56 51.69
N THR A 758 -31.14 -1.11 52.89
CA THR A 758 -30.31 -2.24 53.37
C THR A 758 -30.59 -3.52 52.58
N GLU A 759 -31.84 -3.77 52.18
CA GLU A 759 -32.22 -4.93 51.36
C GLU A 759 -31.85 -4.75 49.87
N ARG A 760 -31.61 -3.50 49.43
CA ARG A 760 -31.20 -3.15 48.05
C ARG A 760 -29.71 -3.35 47.78
N GLN A 761 -28.88 -3.35 48.84
CA GLN A 761 -27.44 -3.64 48.80
C GLN A 761 -27.19 -5.14 48.84
#